data_AF-A0A935RLN6-F1
#
_entry.id   AF-A0A935RLN6-F1
#
_cell.length_a   1.000
_cell.length_b   1.000
_cell.length_c   1.000
_cell.angle_alpha   90.00
_cell.angle_beta   90.00
_cell.angle_gamma   90.00
#
_symmetry.space_group_name_H-M   'P 1'
#
loop_
_entity.id
_entity.type
_entity.pdbx_description
1 polymer ?
#
loop_
_entity_poly.entity_id
_entity_poly.type
_entity_poly.pdbx_seq_one_letter_code
_entity_poly.pdbx_strand_id
1 'polypeptide(L)'
;PGHCGVCHYAFTGAGLKNPYGVRIGNLLGSYSNNDAGRQALMRFIENEDSDSDGYSNRVEVTDLANYGNTPTFPGLTAGNIGSISAVSVGEVLPHVTPTTAVDTTPPAIAVIAPNGGETIAANTTVNVQYTASDVSGVPAVSIDMSDDGGVTWKPVARDIPNAGSYAWFVPNRPGAATRIRVKATDGAGNPGQDASAGSFTVTRAGNGRVPTTLRDLDLAGTQPLAGATLADPNVSCRNCHGDYEPANEPWATWRGSMMAQAMRDPLFLACLAVAEQDAPSVGDLCLRCHTPGGWQEGRSIDTSGGMLTAKDREGIQCDFCHRAVDPVYTAGVNPPQDLSVLAGVSPLPLQYGNGQFISDPGADKRGPFSDPLAAGHNSLYSPFHTSSNLCGTCHDVSNPVFVETAPGKYTPNGFDAAHPDQNLRNMKPVERTFSEWQASAFAQGPVTLPNYPEAVSSCQDCHMRNVTAAGSNQPGSPVRSNLPLHDLTGGNTFVLDILPDFYPGEVDVNELQAAKVRAVAMLQKAATLEMTPNYAGVTVRVVNQTAHKLISGYPEGRRMWLNLQAYDAAENLVFESGHYDPATGDLAHDEQAAIYHIEGGLTPGLAAALGLPGGPSFHFVLNDTTYLDNRIPPRGFTNAAFEAIQSPPVGYAYADGQYWDDRAYTLPNTARTVHARLYYQATSREYVEFLRDENTTNTIGQELYDAWVDHGRSTPVLMAEATVNVDVTSNTPQEPRFSLALGEPSPNPFTSRSMIRYALPAAQAVQVTVYDIRGHRVRVLLDDVMPAGAHETAWDGRDTQGGQLASGTYFVRLQSGGRVLTQRLSLVH
;
A
#
# COMPACT_ATOMS: atom_id res chain seq x y z
N PRO A 1 -6.96 -66.72 -27.15
CA PRO A 1 -5.72 -67.51 -26.95
C PRO A 1 -4.52 -66.58 -26.80
N GLY A 2 -3.94 -66.42 -25.60
CA GLY A 2 -2.73 -65.61 -25.44
C GLY A 2 -2.27 -65.29 -24.02
N HIS A 3 -3.17 -65.12 -23.04
CA HIS A 3 -2.81 -64.63 -21.69
C HIS A 3 -2.66 -65.71 -20.61
N CYS A 4 -2.34 -66.94 -20.99
CA CYS A 4 -2.28 -68.05 -20.04
C CYS A 4 -1.12 -67.93 -19.02
N GLY A 5 -0.04 -67.22 -19.38
CA GLY A 5 1.12 -66.99 -18.50
C GLY A 5 0.93 -65.95 -17.41
N VAL A 6 -0.16 -65.17 -17.45
CA VAL A 6 -0.44 -64.09 -16.48
C VAL A 6 -0.84 -64.66 -15.12
N CYS A 7 -1.58 -65.77 -15.10
CA CYS A 7 -2.09 -66.38 -13.86
C CYS A 7 -1.40 -67.71 -13.52
N HIS A 8 -0.62 -68.28 -14.43
CA HIS A 8 -0.03 -69.61 -14.28
C HIS A 8 1.41 -69.62 -14.76
N TYR A 9 2.26 -70.38 -14.07
CA TYR A 9 3.64 -70.61 -14.52
C TYR A 9 3.70 -71.38 -15.86
N ALA A 10 2.66 -72.17 -16.15
CA ALA A 10 2.52 -72.88 -17.41
C ALA A 10 1.67 -72.08 -18.39
N PHE A 11 2.29 -71.65 -19.50
CA PHE A 11 1.69 -70.75 -20.49
C PHE A 11 0.63 -71.41 -21.38
N THR A 12 0.21 -72.62 -21.03
CA THR A 12 -0.97 -73.31 -21.58
C THR A 12 -2.25 -73.03 -20.79
N GLY A 13 -2.13 -72.44 -19.58
CA GLY A 13 -3.25 -72.07 -18.71
C GLY A 13 -3.67 -73.19 -17.74
N ALA A 14 -2.92 -74.30 -17.71
CA ALA A 14 -3.10 -75.40 -16.79
C ALA A 14 -1.86 -75.54 -15.90
N GLY A 15 -2.00 -75.88 -14.62
CA GLY A 15 -0.87 -76.09 -13.71
C GLY A 15 -0.79 -75.05 -12.58
N LEU A 16 0.37 -74.97 -11.93
CA LEU A 16 0.57 -74.13 -10.73
C LEU A 16 0.32 -72.65 -11.06
N LYS A 17 -0.46 -71.99 -10.22
CA LYS A 17 -0.75 -70.55 -10.33
C LYS A 17 0.42 -69.74 -9.77
N ASN A 18 0.76 -68.64 -10.43
CA ASN A 18 1.68 -67.64 -9.87
C ASN A 18 0.94 -66.80 -8.79
N PRO A 19 1.63 -65.99 -7.97
CA PRO A 19 1.02 -65.19 -6.91
C PRO A 19 -0.23 -64.39 -7.35
N TYR A 20 -0.18 -63.75 -8.52
CA TYR A 20 -1.32 -63.05 -9.10
C TYR A 20 -2.51 -63.97 -9.42
N GLY A 21 -2.25 -65.11 -10.07
CA GLY A 21 -3.28 -66.11 -10.36
C GLY A 21 -3.86 -66.77 -9.10
N VAL A 22 -3.05 -66.93 -8.04
CA VAL A 22 -3.50 -67.35 -6.71
C VAL A 22 -4.43 -66.30 -6.11
N ARG A 23 -4.06 -65.03 -6.19
CA ARG A 23 -4.89 -63.92 -5.70
C ARG A 23 -6.25 -63.85 -6.40
N ILE A 24 -6.27 -63.96 -7.73
CA ILE A 24 -7.50 -64.10 -8.52
C ILE A 24 -8.30 -65.34 -8.08
N GLY A 25 -7.60 -66.47 -7.88
CA GLY A 25 -8.16 -67.73 -7.39
C GLY A 25 -8.99 -67.58 -6.12
N ASN A 26 -8.44 -66.87 -5.13
CA ASN A 26 -9.06 -66.70 -3.82
C ASN A 26 -10.30 -65.80 -3.86
N LEU A 27 -10.35 -64.86 -4.81
CA LEU A 27 -11.42 -63.88 -4.90
C LEU A 27 -12.52 -64.26 -5.91
N LEU A 28 -12.26 -65.20 -6.81
CA LEU A 28 -13.18 -65.61 -7.88
C LEU A 28 -14.59 -65.97 -7.38
N GLY A 29 -14.73 -66.56 -6.19
CA GLY A 29 -16.02 -66.91 -5.60
C GLY A 29 -16.85 -65.72 -5.08
N SER A 30 -16.23 -64.55 -4.92
CA SER A 30 -16.87 -63.31 -4.43
C SER A 30 -17.43 -62.43 -5.54
N TYR A 31 -17.20 -62.79 -6.81
CA TYR A 31 -17.65 -62.04 -7.98
C TYR A 31 -18.54 -62.91 -8.88
N SER A 32 -19.44 -62.28 -9.62
CA SER A 32 -20.31 -63.00 -10.55
C SER A 32 -19.51 -63.60 -11.71
N ASN A 33 -19.82 -64.85 -12.10
CA ASN A 33 -19.11 -65.55 -13.18
C ASN A 33 -19.61 -65.11 -14.57
N ASN A 34 -19.47 -63.82 -14.86
CA ASN A 34 -19.73 -63.19 -16.15
C ASN A 34 -18.66 -62.11 -16.42
N ASP A 35 -18.70 -61.47 -17.57
CA ASP A 35 -17.66 -60.50 -17.95
C ASP A 35 -17.58 -59.29 -17.00
N ALA A 36 -18.72 -58.80 -16.52
CA ALA A 36 -18.77 -57.68 -15.58
C ALA A 36 -18.14 -58.04 -14.23
N GLY A 37 -18.44 -59.22 -13.69
CA GLY A 37 -17.85 -59.71 -12.44
C GLY A 37 -16.34 -59.98 -12.57
N ARG A 38 -15.88 -60.49 -13.72
CA ARG A 38 -14.44 -60.64 -14.01
C ARG A 38 -13.73 -59.28 -14.09
N GLN A 39 -14.33 -58.29 -14.76
CA GLN A 39 -13.77 -56.94 -14.84
C GLN A 39 -13.72 -56.25 -13.47
N ALA A 40 -14.75 -56.41 -12.65
CA ALA A 40 -14.79 -55.88 -11.29
C ALA A 40 -13.68 -56.48 -10.40
N LEU A 41 -13.45 -57.80 -10.50
CA LEU A 41 -12.36 -58.47 -9.81
C LEU A 41 -10.99 -57.92 -10.24
N MET A 42 -10.75 -57.76 -11.55
CA MET A 42 -9.47 -57.24 -12.04
C MET A 42 -9.21 -55.81 -11.57
N ARG A 43 -10.24 -54.94 -11.58
CA ARG A 43 -10.14 -53.57 -11.04
C ARG A 43 -9.89 -53.55 -9.54
N PHE A 44 -10.43 -54.51 -8.80
CA PHE A 44 -10.24 -54.58 -7.36
C PHE A 44 -8.78 -54.85 -6.98
N ILE A 45 -8.10 -55.72 -7.73
CA ILE A 45 -6.70 -56.10 -7.44
C ILE A 45 -5.67 -55.29 -8.24
N GLU A 46 -6.08 -54.36 -9.10
CA GLU A 46 -5.16 -53.69 -10.04
C GLU A 46 -4.04 -52.90 -9.33
N ASN A 47 -4.31 -52.37 -8.14
CA ASN A 47 -3.33 -51.62 -7.34
C ASN A 47 -2.63 -52.48 -6.27
N GLU A 48 -2.90 -53.79 -6.21
CA GLU A 48 -2.16 -54.70 -5.34
C GLU A 48 -0.81 -55.05 -5.96
N ASP A 49 0.18 -55.31 -5.10
CA ASP A 49 1.47 -55.89 -5.45
C ASP A 49 1.44 -57.36 -5.00
N SER A 50 1.17 -58.27 -5.94
CA SER A 50 0.81 -59.66 -5.59
C SER A 50 2.02 -60.52 -5.23
N ASP A 51 3.23 -60.12 -5.59
CA ASP A 51 4.49 -60.82 -5.33
C ASP A 51 5.51 -59.99 -4.55
N SER A 52 5.13 -58.79 -4.12
CA SER A 52 5.89 -57.92 -3.23
C SER A 52 7.20 -57.43 -3.85
N ASP A 53 7.21 -57.19 -5.16
CA ASP A 53 8.38 -56.71 -5.89
C ASP A 53 8.48 -55.18 -5.99
N GLY A 54 7.45 -54.47 -5.50
CA GLY A 54 7.36 -53.02 -5.44
C GLY A 54 6.51 -52.40 -6.56
N TYR A 55 5.99 -53.18 -7.50
CA TYR A 55 5.11 -52.70 -8.58
C TYR A 55 3.69 -53.23 -8.40
N SER A 56 2.69 -52.44 -8.84
CA SER A 56 1.31 -52.92 -8.81
C SER A 56 1.00 -53.78 -10.03
N ASN A 57 0.07 -54.71 -9.87
CA ASN A 57 -0.44 -55.58 -10.94
C ASN A 57 -0.83 -54.77 -12.21
N ARG A 58 -1.34 -53.54 -12.05
CA ARG A 58 -1.70 -52.65 -13.16
C ARG A 58 -0.48 -52.18 -13.94
N VAL A 59 0.58 -51.76 -13.25
CA VAL A 59 1.83 -51.34 -13.90
C VAL A 59 2.38 -52.49 -14.72
N GLU A 60 2.43 -53.68 -14.13
CA GLU A 60 2.97 -54.87 -14.78
C GLU A 60 2.13 -55.34 -15.98
N VAL A 61 0.80 -55.24 -15.90
CA VAL A 61 -0.11 -55.74 -16.96
C VAL A 61 -0.33 -54.74 -18.11
N THR A 62 -0.19 -53.42 -17.88
CA THR A 62 -0.71 -52.39 -18.81
C THR A 62 0.28 -51.36 -19.33
N ASP A 63 1.50 -51.28 -18.80
CA ASP A 63 2.48 -50.27 -19.23
C ASP A 63 3.24 -50.68 -20.51
N LEU A 64 2.54 -50.60 -21.64
CA LEU A 64 3.11 -50.84 -22.97
C LEU A 64 3.92 -49.64 -23.52
N ALA A 65 3.90 -48.50 -22.82
CA ALA A 65 4.54 -47.26 -23.24
C ALA A 65 6.00 -47.20 -22.78
N ASN A 66 6.29 -47.66 -21.56
CA ASN A 66 7.64 -47.70 -20.99
C ASN A 66 8.34 -49.04 -21.20
N TYR A 67 7.58 -50.13 -21.37
CA TYR A 67 8.12 -51.48 -21.58
C TYR A 67 7.63 -52.01 -22.93
N GLY A 68 8.45 -51.89 -23.97
CA GLY A 68 8.09 -52.22 -25.37
C GLY A 68 7.84 -53.70 -25.69
N ASN A 69 7.60 -54.56 -24.69
CA ASN A 69 7.40 -55.99 -24.82
C ASN A 69 6.05 -56.41 -24.17
N THR A 70 5.53 -57.60 -24.50
CA THR A 70 4.33 -58.25 -23.88
C THR A 70 4.27 -58.01 -22.37
N PRO A 71 3.09 -57.85 -21.73
CA PRO A 71 2.97 -57.48 -20.32
C PRO A 71 3.97 -58.23 -19.43
N THR A 72 4.68 -57.54 -18.54
CA THR A 72 5.48 -58.23 -17.52
C THR A 72 4.52 -59.10 -16.72
N PHE A 73 4.92 -60.32 -16.38
CA PHE A 73 3.99 -61.30 -15.80
C PHE A 73 3.93 -61.09 -14.29
N PRO A 74 2.81 -60.60 -13.72
CA PRO A 74 2.69 -60.36 -12.29
C PRO A 74 2.92 -61.67 -11.53
N GLY A 75 3.87 -61.69 -10.61
CA GLY A 75 4.22 -62.91 -9.88
C GLY A 75 5.32 -63.78 -10.49
N LEU A 76 5.92 -63.41 -11.63
CA LEU A 76 7.13 -64.06 -12.15
C LEU A 76 8.36 -63.23 -11.83
N THR A 77 9.24 -63.77 -10.99
CA THR A 77 10.51 -63.14 -10.59
C THR A 77 11.69 -63.98 -11.07
N ALA A 78 12.90 -63.40 -11.09
CA ALA A 78 14.12 -64.15 -11.35
C ALA A 78 14.31 -65.35 -10.41
N GLY A 79 13.75 -65.29 -9.18
CA GLY A 79 13.80 -66.36 -8.19
C GLY A 79 12.85 -67.54 -8.46
N ASN A 80 11.77 -67.33 -9.23
CA ASN A 80 10.77 -68.37 -9.50
C ASN A 80 10.62 -68.73 -10.99
N ILE A 81 11.38 -68.08 -11.88
CA ILE A 81 11.34 -68.27 -13.35
C ILE A 81 11.61 -69.70 -13.80
N GLY A 82 12.34 -70.51 -13.02
CA GLY A 82 12.55 -71.94 -13.32
C GLY A 82 11.27 -72.79 -13.23
N SER A 83 10.19 -72.23 -12.68
CA SER A 83 8.88 -72.91 -12.57
C SER A 83 8.06 -72.84 -13.85
N ILE A 84 8.49 -72.03 -14.83
CA ILE A 84 7.74 -71.86 -16.08
C ILE A 84 7.84 -73.11 -16.96
N SER A 85 6.78 -73.38 -17.73
CA SER A 85 6.78 -74.46 -18.72
C SER A 85 5.93 -74.10 -19.94
N ALA A 86 6.14 -74.84 -21.03
CA ALA A 86 5.54 -74.62 -22.35
C ALA A 86 5.98 -73.33 -23.10
N VAL A 87 6.97 -72.61 -22.56
CA VAL A 87 7.70 -71.51 -23.20
C VAL A 87 9.18 -71.59 -22.77
N SER A 88 10.10 -71.05 -23.58
CA SER A 88 11.52 -71.03 -23.21
C SER A 88 11.78 -70.00 -22.11
N VAL A 89 12.56 -70.35 -21.08
CA VAL A 89 13.03 -69.40 -20.05
C VAL A 89 13.74 -68.21 -20.67
N GLY A 90 14.52 -68.42 -21.73
CA GLY A 90 15.21 -67.34 -22.44
C GLY A 90 14.27 -66.35 -23.15
N GLU A 91 13.05 -66.77 -23.49
CA GLU A 91 12.03 -65.91 -24.10
C GLU A 91 11.26 -65.08 -23.06
N VAL A 92 11.30 -65.49 -21.78
CA VAL A 92 10.57 -64.82 -20.68
C VAL A 92 11.51 -63.97 -19.81
N LEU A 93 12.79 -64.34 -19.71
CA LEU A 93 13.78 -63.68 -18.86
C LEU A 93 13.94 -62.16 -19.09
N PRO A 94 13.82 -61.60 -20.30
CA PRO A 94 13.84 -60.14 -20.49
C PRO A 94 12.58 -59.41 -19.97
N HIS A 95 11.58 -60.14 -19.46
CA HIS A 95 10.25 -59.65 -19.13
C HIS A 95 9.83 -59.96 -17.68
N VAL A 96 10.74 -60.48 -16.84
CA VAL A 96 10.46 -60.85 -15.42
C VAL A 96 10.74 -59.74 -14.41
N THR A 97 11.31 -58.63 -14.86
CA THR A 97 11.49 -57.43 -14.05
C THR A 97 11.32 -56.24 -14.98
N PRO A 98 10.51 -55.23 -14.63
CA PRO A 98 10.46 -53.98 -15.38
C PRO A 98 11.89 -53.41 -15.47
N THR A 99 12.47 -53.39 -16.67
CA THR A 99 13.76 -52.73 -16.87
C THR A 99 13.52 -51.23 -16.83
N THR A 100 13.80 -50.61 -15.70
CA THR A 100 13.91 -49.16 -15.55
C THR A 100 15.13 -48.66 -16.32
N ALA A 101 15.01 -48.58 -17.64
CA ALA A 101 15.77 -47.56 -18.34
C ALA A 101 15.14 -46.23 -17.93
N VAL A 102 15.53 -45.73 -16.75
CA VAL A 102 15.24 -44.34 -16.36
C VAL A 102 15.90 -43.49 -17.44
N ASP A 103 15.08 -42.73 -18.16
CA ASP A 103 15.63 -41.74 -19.07
C ASP A 103 16.44 -40.74 -18.22
N THR A 104 17.72 -40.66 -18.51
CA THR A 104 18.69 -39.79 -17.83
C THR A 104 19.23 -38.72 -18.77
N THR A 105 18.69 -38.67 -19.99
CA THR A 105 19.14 -37.74 -21.02
C THR A 105 18.37 -36.43 -20.87
N PRO A 106 19.05 -35.29 -20.66
CA PRO A 106 18.37 -34.00 -20.67
C PRO A 106 17.73 -33.70 -22.02
N PRO A 107 16.64 -32.91 -22.05
CA PRO A 107 16.01 -32.50 -23.29
C PRO A 107 16.98 -31.69 -24.17
N ALA A 108 16.92 -31.94 -25.48
CA ALA A 108 17.66 -31.16 -26.47
C ALA A 108 16.94 -29.83 -26.73
N ILE A 109 17.58 -28.71 -26.37
CA ILE A 109 17.03 -27.36 -26.49
C ILE A 109 17.94 -26.51 -27.38
N ALA A 110 17.36 -25.67 -28.24
CA ALA A 110 18.09 -24.69 -29.03
C ALA A 110 17.32 -23.37 -29.14
N VAL A 111 17.95 -22.24 -28.81
CA VAL A 111 17.41 -20.90 -29.06
C VAL A 111 17.68 -20.53 -30.53
N ILE A 112 16.62 -20.19 -31.27
CA ILE A 112 16.68 -19.85 -32.69
C ILE A 112 16.74 -18.33 -32.89
N ALA A 113 15.90 -17.58 -32.18
CA ALA A 113 15.84 -16.12 -32.25
C ALA A 113 15.21 -15.54 -30.97
N PRO A 114 15.65 -14.38 -30.47
CA PRO A 114 16.90 -13.71 -30.83
C PRO A 114 18.12 -14.54 -30.39
N ASN A 115 19.15 -14.59 -31.24
CA ASN A 115 20.29 -15.51 -31.06
C ASN A 115 21.66 -14.82 -31.12
N GLY A 116 21.70 -13.50 -31.33
CA GLY A 116 22.90 -12.67 -31.26
C GLY A 116 23.05 -11.70 -32.43
N GLY A 117 23.46 -10.47 -32.14
CA GLY A 117 23.72 -9.41 -33.11
C GLY A 117 22.49 -8.64 -33.59
N GLU A 118 21.27 -9.06 -33.26
CA GLU A 118 20.06 -8.32 -33.58
C GLU A 118 20.01 -6.97 -32.85
N THR A 119 19.20 -6.05 -33.37
CA THR A 119 18.85 -4.79 -32.69
C THR A 119 17.33 -4.73 -32.59
N ILE A 120 16.82 -4.66 -31.36
CA ILE A 120 15.40 -4.77 -31.05
C ILE A 120 14.99 -3.54 -30.25
N ALA A 121 13.86 -2.93 -30.62
CA ALA A 121 13.33 -1.81 -29.86
C ALA A 121 12.66 -2.28 -28.57
N ALA A 122 12.95 -1.62 -27.45
CA ALA A 122 12.16 -1.76 -26.24
C ALA A 122 10.70 -1.34 -26.46
N ASN A 123 9.82 -1.80 -25.58
CA ASN A 123 8.36 -1.62 -25.63
C ASN A 123 7.76 -2.10 -26.96
N THR A 124 8.34 -3.14 -27.54
CA THR A 124 7.79 -3.87 -28.68
C THR A 124 7.68 -5.35 -28.37
N THR A 125 6.81 -6.05 -29.09
CA THR A 125 6.67 -7.50 -28.96
C THR A 125 7.46 -8.20 -30.06
N VAL A 126 8.33 -9.13 -29.68
CA VAL A 126 9.07 -10.01 -30.59
C VAL A 126 8.86 -11.46 -30.20
N ASN A 127 9.03 -12.39 -31.13
CA ASN A 127 8.93 -13.81 -30.82
C ASN A 127 10.28 -14.37 -30.40
N VAL A 128 10.34 -14.98 -29.22
CA VAL A 128 11.41 -15.90 -28.84
C VAL A 128 11.11 -17.24 -29.49
N GLN A 129 11.93 -17.67 -30.44
CA GLN A 129 11.81 -18.93 -31.18
C GLN A 129 12.83 -19.94 -30.67
N TYR A 130 12.41 -21.19 -30.48
CA TYR A 130 13.26 -22.25 -29.95
C TYR A 130 12.79 -23.64 -30.37
N THR A 131 13.67 -24.63 -30.25
CA THR A 131 13.30 -26.06 -30.22
C THR A 131 13.51 -26.60 -28.83
N ALA A 132 12.63 -27.49 -28.37
CA ALA A 132 12.81 -28.29 -27.17
C ALA A 132 12.18 -29.67 -27.40
N SER A 133 12.98 -30.72 -27.38
CA SER A 133 12.53 -32.09 -27.67
C SER A 133 13.27 -33.11 -26.83
N ASP A 134 12.54 -34.13 -26.41
CA ASP A 134 13.08 -35.29 -25.69
C ASP A 134 12.23 -36.53 -25.96
N VAL A 135 12.79 -37.72 -25.75
CA VAL A 135 12.08 -39.00 -25.91
C VAL A 135 10.99 -39.20 -24.86
N SER A 136 11.19 -38.70 -23.64
CA SER A 136 10.18 -38.66 -22.57
C SER A 136 9.23 -37.46 -22.70
N GLY A 137 9.45 -36.61 -23.70
CA GLY A 137 8.65 -35.43 -24.00
C GLY A 137 9.01 -34.21 -23.15
N VAL A 138 8.65 -33.03 -23.63
CA VAL A 138 8.89 -31.75 -22.95
C VAL A 138 7.55 -31.03 -22.77
N PRO A 139 6.91 -31.14 -21.58
CA PRO A 139 5.56 -30.61 -21.38
C PRO A 139 5.51 -29.09 -21.32
N ALA A 140 6.54 -28.46 -20.75
CA ALA A 140 6.62 -27.02 -20.55
C ALA A 140 8.04 -26.51 -20.67
N VAL A 141 8.18 -25.21 -20.97
CA VAL A 141 9.45 -24.50 -20.98
C VAL A 141 9.36 -23.23 -20.13
N SER A 142 10.51 -22.73 -19.68
CA SER A 142 10.67 -21.41 -19.06
C SER A 142 11.65 -20.58 -19.87
N ILE A 143 11.44 -19.28 -19.92
CA ILE A 143 12.28 -18.32 -20.64
C ILE A 143 12.82 -17.29 -19.65
N ASP A 144 14.12 -17.04 -19.70
CA ASP A 144 14.78 -15.95 -18.97
C ASP A 144 15.45 -14.99 -19.96
N MET A 145 15.62 -13.74 -19.54
CA MET A 145 16.45 -12.74 -20.21
C MET A 145 17.63 -12.33 -19.32
N SER A 146 18.73 -11.97 -19.94
CA SER A 146 19.85 -11.28 -19.30
C SER A 146 20.06 -9.95 -20.01
N ASP A 147 20.41 -8.90 -19.27
CA ASP A 147 20.83 -7.60 -19.81
C ASP A 147 22.29 -7.25 -19.44
N ASP A 148 23.06 -8.26 -19.02
CA ASP A 148 24.46 -8.16 -18.57
C ASP A 148 25.40 -9.22 -19.19
N GLY A 149 25.05 -9.73 -20.37
CA GLY A 149 25.87 -10.70 -21.10
C GLY A 149 25.73 -12.15 -20.63
N GLY A 150 24.76 -12.44 -19.78
CA GLY A 150 24.44 -13.76 -19.25
C GLY A 150 24.95 -14.00 -17.83
N VAL A 151 25.36 -12.95 -17.11
CA VAL A 151 25.82 -13.04 -15.72
C VAL A 151 24.64 -13.24 -14.79
N THR A 152 23.61 -12.41 -14.92
CA THR A 152 22.33 -12.54 -14.21
C THR A 152 21.19 -12.79 -15.19
N TRP A 153 20.14 -13.45 -14.71
CA TRP A 153 19.00 -13.88 -15.52
C TRP A 153 17.69 -13.54 -14.81
N LYS A 154 16.83 -12.80 -15.50
CA LYS A 154 15.51 -12.35 -15.06
C LYS A 154 14.44 -13.18 -15.78
N PRO A 155 13.40 -13.68 -15.09
CA PRO A 155 12.36 -14.46 -15.73
C PRO A 155 11.56 -13.63 -16.74
N VAL A 156 11.23 -14.25 -17.87
CA VAL A 156 10.33 -13.72 -18.90
C VAL A 156 9.03 -14.53 -18.93
N ALA A 157 9.13 -15.85 -18.82
CA ALA A 157 7.98 -16.74 -18.77
C ALA A 157 8.31 -17.99 -17.95
N ARG A 158 7.31 -18.52 -17.22
CA ARG A 158 7.45 -19.72 -16.39
C ARG A 158 6.46 -20.78 -16.83
N ASP A 159 6.95 -22.00 -16.97
CA ASP A 159 6.16 -23.22 -17.21
C ASP A 159 5.09 -23.09 -18.30
N ILE A 160 5.45 -22.40 -19.39
CA ILE A 160 4.56 -22.22 -20.54
C ILE A 160 4.54 -23.49 -21.41
N PRO A 161 3.43 -23.80 -22.10
CA PRO A 161 3.38 -24.91 -23.03
C PRO A 161 4.51 -24.86 -24.07
N ASN A 162 5.10 -26.01 -24.38
CA ASN A 162 6.15 -26.11 -25.39
C ASN A 162 5.59 -25.90 -26.82
N ALA A 163 5.44 -24.63 -27.23
CA ALA A 163 4.90 -24.25 -28.53
C ALA A 163 5.97 -23.93 -29.60
N GLY A 164 7.26 -23.98 -29.23
CA GLY A 164 8.39 -23.59 -30.07
C GLY A 164 8.53 -22.07 -30.34
N SER A 165 7.61 -21.27 -29.81
CA SER A 165 7.64 -19.80 -29.91
C SER A 165 6.90 -19.17 -28.73
N TYR A 166 7.37 -18.01 -28.26
CA TYR A 166 6.72 -17.20 -27.25
C TYR A 166 6.75 -15.71 -27.62
N ALA A 167 5.62 -15.02 -27.52
CA ALA A 167 5.53 -13.58 -27.76
C ALA A 167 6.05 -12.81 -26.54
N TRP A 168 7.25 -12.26 -26.65
CA TRP A 168 7.94 -11.53 -25.59
C TRP A 168 7.80 -10.03 -25.78
N PHE A 169 7.24 -9.35 -24.78
CA PHE A 169 7.29 -7.89 -24.68
C PHE A 169 8.66 -7.46 -24.16
N VAL A 170 9.41 -6.75 -24.98
CA VAL A 170 10.80 -6.38 -24.71
C VAL A 170 10.83 -5.20 -23.74
N PRO A 171 11.32 -5.38 -22.49
CA PRO A 171 11.34 -4.31 -21.52
C PRO A 171 12.29 -3.17 -21.92
N ASN A 172 11.99 -1.95 -21.50
CA ASN A 172 12.87 -0.79 -21.63
C ASN A 172 14.09 -0.91 -20.71
N ARG A 173 15.03 -1.78 -21.09
CA ARG A 173 16.35 -1.99 -20.49
C ARG A 173 17.40 -1.94 -21.61
N PRO A 174 17.72 -0.74 -22.13
CA PRO A 174 18.58 -0.61 -23.30
C PRO A 174 20.00 -1.12 -23.04
N GLY A 175 20.68 -1.61 -24.07
CA GLY A 175 22.05 -2.12 -23.96
C GLY A 175 22.38 -3.17 -25.01
N ALA A 176 23.69 -3.39 -25.25
CA ALA A 176 24.19 -4.32 -26.27
C ALA A 176 24.45 -5.75 -25.74
N ALA A 177 24.14 -6.00 -24.46
CA ALA A 177 24.51 -7.21 -23.75
C ALA A 177 23.31 -8.16 -23.50
N THR A 178 22.18 -7.97 -24.20
CA THR A 178 20.96 -8.73 -23.94
C THR A 178 21.06 -10.15 -24.48
N ARG A 179 20.59 -11.15 -23.73
CA ARG A 179 20.55 -12.57 -24.13
C ARG A 179 19.24 -13.21 -23.67
N ILE A 180 18.80 -14.26 -24.37
CA ILE A 180 17.67 -15.11 -23.98
C ILE A 180 18.16 -16.50 -23.62
N ARG A 181 17.52 -17.15 -22.64
CA ARG A 181 17.72 -18.55 -22.28
C ARG A 181 16.40 -19.26 -22.19
N VAL A 182 16.31 -20.42 -22.81
CA VAL A 182 15.18 -21.34 -22.71
C VAL A 182 15.61 -22.53 -21.88
N LYS A 183 14.77 -22.92 -20.92
CA LYS A 183 14.99 -24.06 -20.02
C LYS A 183 13.77 -24.95 -20.06
N ALA A 184 13.97 -26.25 -19.91
CA ALA A 184 12.87 -27.19 -19.76
C ALA A 184 13.30 -28.40 -18.92
N THR A 185 12.32 -29.06 -18.33
CA THR A 185 12.49 -30.37 -17.71
C THR A 185 11.65 -31.35 -18.50
N ASP A 186 12.23 -32.48 -18.87
CA ASP A 186 11.53 -33.53 -19.62
C ASP A 186 10.53 -34.32 -18.74
N GLY A 187 9.83 -35.28 -19.34
CA GLY A 187 8.87 -36.14 -18.64
C GLY A 187 9.50 -37.08 -17.61
N ALA A 188 10.81 -37.31 -17.68
CA ALA A 188 11.58 -38.14 -16.74
C ALA A 188 12.23 -37.32 -15.60
N GLY A 189 12.14 -35.99 -15.64
CA GLY A 189 12.68 -35.09 -14.62
C GLY A 189 14.09 -34.55 -14.91
N ASN A 190 14.66 -34.79 -16.10
CA ASN A 190 15.98 -34.27 -16.44
C ASN A 190 15.89 -32.80 -16.92
N PRO A 191 16.69 -31.88 -16.35
CA PRO A 191 16.69 -30.48 -16.76
C PRO A 191 17.65 -30.23 -17.92
N GLY A 192 17.18 -29.50 -18.93
CA GLY A 192 17.99 -29.00 -20.04
C GLY A 192 17.82 -27.49 -20.24
N GLN A 193 18.78 -26.85 -20.88
CA GLN A 193 18.71 -25.43 -21.24
C GLN A 193 19.60 -25.10 -22.43
N ASP A 194 19.23 -24.03 -23.15
CA ASP A 194 20.09 -23.37 -24.12
C ASP A 194 19.91 -21.84 -24.04
N ALA A 195 20.94 -21.10 -24.46
CA ALA A 195 20.92 -19.64 -24.47
C ALA A 195 21.36 -19.09 -25.83
N SER A 196 20.94 -17.87 -26.15
CA SER A 196 21.35 -17.15 -27.36
C SER A 196 22.87 -17.27 -27.57
N ALA A 197 23.29 -17.61 -28.79
CA ALA A 197 24.68 -17.84 -29.17
C ALA A 197 25.56 -16.59 -28.98
N GLY A 198 24.97 -15.41 -29.11
CA GLY A 198 25.59 -14.13 -28.79
C GLY A 198 24.62 -13.16 -28.12
N SER A 199 25.15 -12.02 -27.69
CA SER A 199 24.33 -10.90 -27.22
C SER A 199 23.71 -10.14 -28.39
N PHE A 200 22.52 -9.59 -28.17
CA PHE A 200 21.84 -8.66 -29.06
C PHE A 200 21.60 -7.32 -28.35
N THR A 201 21.26 -6.30 -29.14
CA THR A 201 21.04 -4.94 -28.63
C THR A 201 19.56 -4.66 -28.42
N VAL A 202 19.20 -4.16 -27.24
CA VAL A 202 17.91 -3.51 -26.99
C VAL A 202 18.10 -1.99 -27.08
N THR A 203 17.31 -1.31 -27.91
CA THR A 203 17.31 0.15 -28.00
C THR A 203 16.24 0.74 -27.08
N ARG A 204 16.51 1.93 -26.54
CA ARG A 204 15.61 2.65 -25.63
C ARG A 204 14.25 2.94 -26.30
N ALA A 205 13.18 2.84 -25.50
CA ALA A 205 11.83 3.22 -25.92
C ALA A 205 11.60 4.71 -25.66
N GLY A 206 11.32 5.48 -26.72
CA GLY A 206 10.92 6.90 -26.64
C GLY A 206 11.91 7.84 -25.94
N ASN A 207 11.64 9.14 -26.04
CA ASN A 207 12.27 10.16 -25.21
C ASN A 207 11.12 10.89 -24.52
N GLY A 208 10.73 10.45 -23.31
CA GLY A 208 9.93 11.30 -22.44
C GLY A 208 10.73 12.55 -22.05
N ARG A 209 10.20 13.37 -21.15
CA ARG A 209 10.91 14.57 -20.68
C ARG A 209 12.22 14.24 -19.98
N VAL A 210 12.28 13.09 -19.31
CA VAL A 210 13.52 12.48 -18.81
C VAL A 210 13.72 11.06 -19.37
N PRO A 211 14.98 10.60 -19.54
CA PRO A 211 15.27 9.31 -20.14
C PRO A 211 15.34 8.20 -19.07
N THR A 212 14.24 7.97 -18.35
CA THR A 212 14.16 6.83 -17.40
C THR A 212 14.06 5.48 -18.14
N THR A 213 14.50 4.42 -17.47
CA THR A 213 14.38 3.02 -17.89
C THR A 213 13.91 2.18 -16.72
N LEU A 214 13.56 0.91 -16.95
CA LEU A 214 13.22 -0.02 -15.88
C LEU A 214 14.37 -0.25 -14.87
N ARG A 215 15.62 0.12 -15.20
CA ARG A 215 16.72 0.06 -14.24
C ARG A 215 16.58 1.13 -13.16
N ASP A 216 16.00 2.28 -13.47
CA ASP A 216 15.79 3.36 -12.48
C ASP A 216 14.75 2.98 -11.41
N LEU A 217 13.89 2.00 -11.73
CA LEU A 217 12.83 1.49 -10.87
C LEU A 217 13.17 0.12 -10.27
N ASP A 218 14.41 -0.38 -10.44
CA ASP A 218 14.86 -1.61 -9.79
C ASP A 218 14.86 -1.44 -8.26
N LEU A 219 13.92 -2.13 -7.61
CA LEU A 219 13.66 -2.07 -6.17
C LEU A 219 13.68 -3.45 -5.52
N ALA A 220 14.05 -3.50 -4.23
CA ALA A 220 14.05 -4.73 -3.42
C ALA A 220 12.64 -5.36 -3.23
N GLY A 221 12.61 -6.60 -2.74
CA GLY A 221 11.37 -7.38 -2.49
C GLY A 221 11.11 -8.44 -3.56
N THR A 222 9.92 -9.05 -3.53
CA THR A 222 9.53 -10.07 -4.52
C THR A 222 9.44 -9.45 -5.91
N GLN A 223 10.15 -10.05 -6.86
CA GLN A 223 10.23 -9.61 -8.26
C GLN A 223 9.15 -10.30 -9.14
N PRO A 224 8.80 -9.72 -10.30
CA PRO A 224 7.91 -10.37 -11.27
C PRO A 224 8.35 -11.81 -11.59
N LEU A 225 7.37 -12.72 -11.66
CA LEU A 225 7.54 -14.16 -11.91
C LEU A 225 8.46 -14.88 -10.90
N ALA A 226 8.71 -14.27 -9.74
CA ALA A 226 9.41 -14.88 -8.60
C ALA A 226 8.46 -15.17 -7.41
N GLY A 227 7.28 -14.55 -7.39
CA GLY A 227 6.21 -14.84 -6.43
C GLY A 227 5.22 -15.90 -6.92
N ALA A 228 4.13 -16.09 -6.19
CA ALA A 228 3.04 -16.96 -6.61
C ALA A 228 2.15 -16.36 -7.70
N THR A 229 1.53 -17.23 -8.49
CA THR A 229 0.31 -16.90 -9.24
C THR A 229 -0.82 -16.67 -8.24
N LEU A 230 -1.40 -15.46 -8.22
CA LEU A 230 -2.43 -15.12 -7.26
C LEU A 230 -3.77 -15.72 -7.68
N ALA A 231 -4.58 -16.12 -6.71
CA ALA A 231 -5.94 -16.57 -6.97
C ALA A 231 -6.83 -15.39 -7.41
N ASP A 232 -7.74 -15.64 -8.36
CA ASP A 232 -8.78 -14.65 -8.71
C ASP A 232 -9.76 -14.54 -7.53
N PRO A 233 -9.91 -13.35 -6.90
CA PRO A 233 -10.78 -13.18 -5.74
C PRO A 233 -12.26 -13.47 -6.05
N ASN A 234 -12.71 -13.24 -7.28
CA ASN A 234 -14.10 -13.51 -7.70
C ASN A 234 -14.41 -15.01 -7.80
N VAL A 235 -13.38 -15.84 -7.99
CA VAL A 235 -13.54 -17.29 -8.20
C VAL A 235 -13.15 -18.08 -6.95
N SER A 236 -12.08 -17.70 -6.28
CA SER A 236 -11.49 -18.49 -5.19
C SER A 236 -11.93 -18.00 -3.81
N CYS A 237 -11.88 -16.70 -3.57
CA CYS A 237 -12.12 -16.13 -2.23
C CYS A 237 -13.62 -15.96 -1.97
N ARG A 238 -14.36 -15.41 -2.94
CA ARG A 238 -15.79 -15.13 -2.86
C ARG A 238 -16.62 -16.32 -2.37
N ASN A 239 -16.32 -17.53 -2.85
CA ASN A 239 -17.09 -18.74 -2.52
C ASN A 239 -17.24 -18.99 -1.01
N CYS A 240 -16.22 -18.62 -0.22
CA CYS A 240 -16.21 -18.83 1.22
C CYS A 240 -16.33 -17.53 2.01
N HIS A 241 -15.85 -16.40 1.45
CA HIS A 241 -15.74 -15.11 2.14
C HIS A 241 -16.71 -14.05 1.63
N GLY A 242 -17.69 -14.43 0.80
CA GLY A 242 -18.71 -13.55 0.24
C GLY A 242 -20.10 -14.19 0.11
N ASP A 243 -21.07 -13.36 -0.25
CA ASP A 243 -22.47 -13.68 -0.56
C ASP A 243 -23.31 -14.23 0.61
N TYR A 244 -22.94 -13.97 1.87
CA TYR A 244 -23.69 -14.41 3.05
C TYR A 244 -24.12 -13.27 3.99
N GLU A 245 -23.32 -12.21 4.12
CA GLU A 245 -23.61 -11.04 4.95
C GLU A 245 -22.92 -9.77 4.38
N PRO A 246 -23.40 -9.20 3.25
CA PRO A 246 -22.70 -8.14 2.51
C PRO A 246 -22.30 -6.88 3.31
N ALA A 247 -22.97 -6.62 4.43
CA ALA A 247 -22.66 -5.49 5.29
C ALA A 247 -21.36 -5.65 6.10
N ASN A 248 -20.95 -6.89 6.39
CA ASN A 248 -19.84 -7.20 7.30
C ASN A 248 -18.86 -8.24 6.75
N GLU A 249 -19.23 -9.00 5.73
CA GLU A 249 -18.35 -10.01 5.15
C GLU A 249 -17.16 -9.38 4.41
N PRO A 250 -16.01 -10.09 4.34
CA PRO A 250 -14.80 -9.54 3.72
C PRO A 250 -14.97 -9.18 2.24
N TRP A 251 -15.61 -10.05 1.44
CA TRP A 251 -15.63 -9.89 -0.01
C TRP A 251 -16.39 -8.64 -0.46
N ALA A 252 -17.66 -8.48 -0.07
CA ALA A 252 -18.49 -7.34 -0.51
C ALA A 252 -17.93 -5.99 -0.03
N THR A 253 -17.39 -5.95 1.20
CA THR A 253 -16.85 -4.71 1.77
C THR A 253 -15.55 -4.28 1.10
N TRP A 254 -14.68 -5.24 0.76
CA TRP A 254 -13.49 -5.02 -0.07
C TRP A 254 -13.85 -4.63 -1.50
N ARG A 255 -14.80 -5.31 -2.12
CA ARG A 255 -15.10 -5.21 -3.56
C ARG A 255 -15.52 -3.80 -3.99
N GLY A 256 -16.27 -3.09 -3.15
CA GLY A 256 -16.63 -1.68 -3.39
C GLY A 256 -15.51 -0.66 -3.08
N SER A 257 -14.46 -1.06 -2.36
CA SER A 257 -13.40 -0.16 -1.89
C SER A 257 -12.44 0.25 -3.00
N MET A 258 -11.73 1.37 -2.82
CA MET A 258 -10.67 1.78 -3.76
C MET A 258 -9.50 0.79 -3.83
N MET A 259 -9.34 -0.13 -2.87
CA MET A 259 -8.34 -1.20 -2.98
C MET A 259 -8.69 -2.17 -4.13
N ALA A 260 -9.94 -2.57 -4.25
CA ALA A 260 -10.42 -3.41 -5.35
C ALA A 260 -10.49 -2.66 -6.69
N GLN A 261 -10.57 -1.32 -6.64
CA GLN A 261 -10.70 -0.45 -7.81
C GLN A 261 -9.39 0.25 -8.20
N ALA A 262 -8.27 -0.06 -7.53
CA ALA A 262 -7.01 0.68 -7.65
C ALA A 262 -6.47 0.75 -9.09
N MET A 263 -6.79 -0.24 -9.92
CA MET A 263 -6.38 -0.32 -11.34
C MET A 263 -7.55 -0.08 -12.31
N ARG A 264 -8.73 0.26 -11.81
CA ARG A 264 -9.89 0.73 -12.60
C ARG A 264 -10.10 2.23 -12.46
N ASP A 265 -9.37 2.91 -11.59
CA ASP A 265 -9.50 4.34 -11.31
C ASP A 265 -9.09 5.19 -12.53
N PRO A 266 -10.03 5.88 -13.21
CA PRO A 266 -9.71 6.69 -14.38
C PRO A 266 -8.86 7.93 -14.05
N LEU A 267 -8.94 8.44 -12.81
CA LEU A 267 -8.09 9.54 -12.34
C LEU A 267 -6.63 9.06 -12.23
N PHE A 268 -6.42 7.85 -11.69
CA PHE A 268 -5.11 7.22 -11.67
C PHE A 268 -4.59 6.93 -13.09
N LEU A 269 -5.43 6.40 -13.99
CA LEU A 269 -5.02 6.07 -15.36
C LEU A 269 -4.60 7.31 -16.16
N ALA A 270 -5.29 8.44 -16.00
CA ALA A 270 -4.90 9.70 -16.61
C ALA A 270 -3.59 10.25 -16.04
N CYS A 271 -3.41 10.15 -14.73
CA CYS A 271 -2.14 10.45 -14.07
C CYS A 271 -1.00 9.57 -14.59
N LEU A 272 -1.21 8.25 -14.70
CA LEU A 272 -0.24 7.29 -15.22
C LEU A 272 0.16 7.60 -16.66
N ALA A 273 -0.79 8.01 -17.51
CA ALA A 273 -0.49 8.40 -18.88
C ALA A 273 0.44 9.63 -18.95
N VAL A 274 0.20 10.67 -18.15
CA VAL A 274 1.08 11.84 -18.07
C VAL A 274 2.42 11.48 -17.43
N ALA A 275 2.43 10.64 -16.40
CA ALA A 275 3.65 10.17 -15.75
C ALA A 275 4.57 9.38 -16.70
N GLU A 276 4.02 8.47 -17.51
CA GLU A 276 4.76 7.73 -18.55
C GLU A 276 5.28 8.63 -19.68
N GLN A 277 4.56 9.72 -20.00
CA GLN A 277 5.05 10.75 -20.93
C GLN A 277 6.22 11.55 -20.35
N ASP A 278 6.17 11.85 -19.06
CA ASP A 278 7.20 12.60 -18.36
C ASP A 278 8.47 11.77 -18.16
N ALA A 279 8.30 10.55 -17.65
CA ALA A 279 9.35 9.63 -17.26
C ALA A 279 8.97 8.20 -17.69
N PRO A 280 9.36 7.74 -18.89
CA PRO A 280 9.03 6.41 -19.38
C PRO A 280 9.47 5.32 -18.39
N SER A 281 8.67 4.26 -18.26
CA SER A 281 8.88 3.19 -17.29
C SER A 281 8.58 3.52 -15.82
N VAL A 282 8.20 4.75 -15.47
CA VAL A 282 7.85 5.10 -14.08
C VAL A 282 6.61 4.36 -13.57
N GLY A 283 5.71 3.96 -14.48
CA GLY A 283 4.53 3.17 -14.18
C GLY A 283 4.84 1.84 -13.54
N ASP A 284 6.07 1.32 -13.69
CA ASP A 284 6.59 0.16 -12.96
C ASP A 284 6.38 0.31 -11.44
N LEU A 285 6.77 1.45 -10.88
CA LEU A 285 6.58 1.76 -9.46
C LEU A 285 5.10 1.88 -9.08
N CYS A 286 4.29 2.51 -9.95
CA CYS A 286 2.87 2.73 -9.72
C CYS A 286 2.09 1.40 -9.70
N LEU A 287 2.28 0.57 -10.73
CA LEU A 287 1.56 -0.68 -10.94
C LEU A 287 1.89 -1.70 -9.85
N ARG A 288 3.07 -1.62 -9.23
CA ARG A 288 3.42 -2.46 -8.08
C ARG A 288 2.46 -2.29 -6.89
N CYS A 289 1.97 -1.06 -6.67
CA CYS A 289 0.99 -0.75 -5.62
C CYS A 289 -0.46 -0.75 -6.12
N HIS A 290 -0.72 -0.57 -7.41
CA HIS A 290 -2.09 -0.49 -7.93
C HIS A 290 -2.62 -1.82 -8.47
N THR A 291 -1.73 -2.73 -8.88
CA THR A 291 -2.05 -4.07 -9.37
C THR A 291 -0.94 -5.07 -9.02
N PRO A 292 -0.71 -5.37 -7.73
CA PRO A 292 0.37 -6.26 -7.31
C PRO A 292 0.27 -7.66 -7.93
N GLY A 293 -0.94 -8.13 -8.28
CA GLY A 293 -1.12 -9.37 -9.04
C GLY A 293 -0.60 -9.28 -10.48
N GLY A 294 -0.95 -8.21 -11.20
CA GLY A 294 -0.41 -7.95 -12.54
C GLY A 294 1.11 -7.78 -12.52
N TRP A 295 1.62 -7.10 -11.49
CA TRP A 295 3.05 -6.95 -11.22
C TRP A 295 3.75 -8.28 -11.01
N GLN A 296 3.31 -9.04 -10.02
CA GLN A 296 3.94 -10.29 -9.60
C GLN A 296 3.89 -11.36 -10.69
N GLU A 297 2.87 -11.34 -11.56
CA GLU A 297 2.73 -12.26 -12.68
C GLU A 297 3.34 -11.73 -13.99
N GLY A 298 4.10 -10.64 -13.96
CA GLY A 298 4.89 -10.14 -15.09
C GLY A 298 4.11 -9.37 -16.16
N ARG A 299 2.86 -9.00 -15.89
CA ARG A 299 2.00 -8.26 -16.82
C ARG A 299 2.07 -6.74 -16.66
N SER A 300 2.84 -6.23 -15.71
CA SER A 300 3.18 -4.81 -15.58
C SER A 300 4.45 -4.40 -16.34
N ILE A 301 5.11 -5.35 -17.03
CA ILE A 301 6.35 -5.07 -17.79
C ILE A 301 6.09 -4.07 -18.92
N ASP A 302 4.87 -4.06 -19.44
CA ASP A 302 4.29 -2.91 -20.10
C ASP A 302 3.77 -1.94 -19.03
N THR A 303 4.57 -0.91 -18.75
CA THR A 303 4.37 -0.01 -17.61
C THR A 303 3.20 0.95 -17.81
N SER A 304 2.61 1.01 -19.01
CA SER A 304 1.32 1.70 -19.24
C SER A 304 0.12 0.87 -18.78
N GLY A 305 0.32 -0.41 -18.41
CA GLY A 305 -0.72 -1.35 -18.03
C GLY A 305 -1.46 -2.01 -19.20
N GLY A 306 -0.97 -1.91 -20.45
CA GLY A 306 -1.64 -2.45 -21.64
C GLY A 306 -1.71 -3.99 -21.68
N MET A 307 -0.89 -4.67 -20.90
CA MET A 307 -0.89 -6.15 -20.75
C MET A 307 -1.78 -6.65 -19.60
N LEU A 308 -2.44 -5.77 -18.84
CA LEU A 308 -3.24 -6.14 -17.68
C LEU A 308 -4.58 -6.78 -18.08
N THR A 309 -4.95 -7.85 -17.37
CA THR A 309 -6.21 -8.58 -17.56
C THR A 309 -7.32 -8.06 -16.65
N ALA A 310 -8.56 -8.55 -16.82
CA ALA A 310 -9.66 -8.24 -15.91
C ALA A 310 -9.38 -8.68 -14.46
N LYS A 311 -8.68 -9.80 -14.27
CA LYS A 311 -8.21 -10.24 -12.94
C LYS A 311 -7.27 -9.20 -12.34
N ASP A 312 -6.30 -8.70 -13.09
CA ASP A 312 -5.33 -7.72 -12.59
C ASP A 312 -5.99 -6.38 -12.22
N ARG A 313 -7.12 -6.07 -12.87
CA ARG A 313 -7.95 -4.91 -12.56
C ARG A 313 -8.74 -5.01 -11.25
N GLU A 314 -8.74 -6.17 -10.59
CA GLU A 314 -9.20 -6.28 -9.19
C GLU A 314 -8.24 -5.65 -8.17
N GLY A 315 -7.18 -4.98 -8.65
CA GLY A 315 -6.33 -4.10 -7.84
C GLY A 315 -5.57 -4.82 -6.73
N ILE A 316 -5.73 -4.34 -5.50
CA ILE A 316 -5.17 -4.93 -4.29
C ILE A 316 -6.06 -6.11 -3.86
N GLN A 317 -5.70 -7.30 -4.31
CA GLN A 317 -6.53 -8.51 -4.14
C GLN A 317 -6.35 -9.15 -2.75
N CYS A 318 -7.37 -9.92 -2.33
CA CYS A 318 -7.35 -10.69 -1.08
C CYS A 318 -6.10 -11.57 -0.98
N ASP A 319 -5.80 -12.28 -2.07
CA ASP A 319 -4.71 -13.25 -2.10
C ASP A 319 -3.34 -12.59 -1.98
N PHE A 320 -3.18 -11.38 -2.53
CA PHE A 320 -1.96 -10.60 -2.37
C PHE A 320 -1.72 -10.24 -0.89
N CYS A 321 -2.70 -9.57 -0.26
CA CYS A 321 -2.56 -9.12 1.13
C CYS A 321 -2.34 -10.29 2.08
N HIS A 322 -3.13 -11.36 1.94
CA HIS A 322 -3.05 -12.53 2.82
C HIS A 322 -1.83 -13.44 2.55
N ARG A 323 -0.99 -13.11 1.56
CA ARG A 323 0.30 -13.77 1.32
C ARG A 323 1.49 -12.87 1.65
N ALA A 324 1.25 -11.64 2.10
CA ALA A 324 2.30 -10.72 2.48
C ALA A 324 3.09 -11.27 3.67
N VAL A 325 4.41 -11.26 3.55
CA VAL A 325 5.36 -11.66 4.60
C VAL A 325 6.05 -10.42 5.11
N ASP A 326 6.25 -10.35 6.43
CA ASP A 326 6.98 -9.25 7.05
C ASP A 326 8.45 -9.30 6.60
N PRO A 327 9.00 -8.26 5.94
CA PRO A 327 10.43 -8.18 5.64
C PRO A 327 11.30 -8.17 6.89
N VAL A 328 10.76 -7.84 8.07
CA VAL A 328 11.49 -7.84 9.34
C VAL A 328 11.09 -9.05 10.18
N TYR A 329 11.93 -10.08 10.17
CA TYR A 329 11.67 -11.30 10.94
C TYR A 329 12.10 -11.17 12.42
N THR A 330 11.16 -11.47 13.32
CA THR A 330 11.41 -11.61 14.75
C THR A 330 11.08 -13.03 15.22
N ALA A 331 12.10 -13.76 15.68
CA ALA A 331 11.96 -15.14 16.14
C ALA A 331 10.97 -15.25 17.31
N GLY A 332 10.04 -16.21 17.22
CA GLY A 332 9.00 -16.43 18.23
C GLY A 332 7.81 -15.44 18.16
N VAL A 333 7.87 -14.46 17.25
CA VAL A 333 6.78 -13.50 16.99
C VAL A 333 6.20 -13.75 15.60
N ASN A 334 7.03 -13.76 14.56
CA ASN A 334 6.62 -14.09 13.20
C ASN A 334 6.52 -15.62 12.99
N PRO A 335 5.64 -16.10 12.08
CA PRO A 335 5.59 -17.50 11.67
C PRO A 335 6.97 -18.05 11.28
N PRO A 336 7.42 -19.21 11.79
CA PRO A 336 8.69 -19.82 11.38
C PRO A 336 8.79 -20.09 9.88
N GLN A 337 7.66 -20.30 9.21
CA GLN A 337 7.55 -20.47 7.75
C GLN A 337 8.05 -19.26 6.98
N ASP A 338 8.01 -18.05 7.56
CA ASP A 338 8.46 -16.83 6.89
C ASP A 338 9.97 -16.89 6.57
N LEU A 339 10.77 -17.63 7.35
CA LEU A 339 12.22 -17.74 7.12
C LEU A 339 12.57 -18.34 5.76
N SER A 340 11.81 -19.34 5.28
CA SER A 340 12.07 -19.94 3.97
C SER A 340 11.66 -19.01 2.84
N VAL A 341 10.58 -18.23 3.02
CA VAL A 341 10.16 -17.20 2.06
C VAL A 341 11.21 -16.11 1.96
N LEU A 342 11.67 -15.57 3.09
CA LEU A 342 12.68 -14.51 3.15
C LEU A 342 14.01 -14.96 2.54
N ALA A 343 14.42 -16.21 2.74
CA ALA A 343 15.64 -16.75 2.15
C ALA A 343 15.59 -16.80 0.60
N GLY A 344 14.39 -16.81 0.01
CA GLY A 344 14.19 -16.79 -1.45
C GLY A 344 14.20 -15.40 -2.08
N VAL A 345 14.29 -14.32 -1.29
CA VAL A 345 14.17 -12.94 -1.76
C VAL A 345 15.49 -12.20 -1.52
N SER A 346 16.05 -11.61 -2.56
CA SER A 346 17.28 -10.81 -2.47
C SER A 346 17.30 -9.69 -3.51
N PRO A 347 17.58 -8.42 -3.13
CA PRO A 347 17.72 -7.96 -1.74
C PRO A 347 16.38 -7.90 -1.00
N LEU A 348 16.44 -7.96 0.33
CA LEU A 348 15.29 -7.65 1.18
C LEU A 348 15.05 -6.13 1.25
N PRO A 349 13.79 -5.69 1.39
CA PRO A 349 13.46 -4.29 1.62
C PRO A 349 14.17 -3.74 2.87
N LEU A 350 14.74 -2.52 2.76
CA LEU A 350 15.36 -1.84 3.90
C LEU A 350 14.33 -1.21 4.85
N GLN A 351 13.15 -0.91 4.33
CA GLN A 351 12.02 -0.36 5.07
C GLN A 351 10.71 -0.65 4.33
N TYR A 352 9.58 -0.44 5.01
CA TYR A 352 8.26 -0.50 4.40
C TYR A 352 8.05 0.74 3.51
N GLY A 353 7.71 0.54 2.24
CA GLY A 353 7.46 1.61 1.28
C GLY A 353 7.71 1.20 -0.16
N ASN A 354 7.40 2.07 -1.12
CA ASN A 354 7.62 1.88 -2.56
C ASN A 354 7.09 0.55 -3.14
N GLY A 355 6.05 -0.01 -2.53
CA GLY A 355 5.53 -1.32 -2.90
C GLY A 355 6.52 -2.45 -2.70
N GLN A 356 7.57 -2.28 -1.88
CA GLN A 356 8.62 -3.27 -1.59
C GLN A 356 8.10 -4.42 -0.73
N PHE A 357 7.14 -5.17 -1.26
CA PHE A 357 6.50 -6.29 -0.60
C PHE A 357 7.29 -7.59 -0.74
N ILE A 358 7.04 -8.51 0.18
CA ILE A 358 7.42 -9.91 0.08
C ILE A 358 6.15 -10.74 0.03
N SER A 359 6.01 -11.55 -1.02
CA SER A 359 4.87 -12.45 -1.21
C SER A 359 5.33 -13.89 -1.03
N ASP A 360 4.60 -14.63 -0.19
CA ASP A 360 4.81 -16.08 -0.04
C ASP A 360 4.53 -16.78 -1.39
N PRO A 361 5.45 -17.61 -1.92
CA PRO A 361 5.20 -18.42 -3.11
C PRO A 361 4.35 -19.68 -2.82
N GLY A 362 4.23 -20.14 -1.57
CA GLY A 362 3.47 -21.32 -1.15
C GLY A 362 2.01 -21.03 -0.79
N ALA A 363 1.12 -22.03 -0.74
CA ALA A 363 -0.33 -21.81 -0.64
C ALA A 363 -0.84 -21.15 0.66
N ASP A 364 0.03 -21.03 1.68
CA ASP A 364 -0.33 -20.53 3.01
C ASP A 364 -0.87 -19.09 2.98
N LYS A 365 -1.90 -18.85 3.78
CA LYS A 365 -2.46 -17.51 4.04
C LYS A 365 -2.07 -17.04 5.43
N ARG A 366 -2.07 -15.73 5.65
CA ARG A 366 -1.76 -15.08 6.93
C ARG A 366 -2.90 -14.19 7.37
N GLY A 367 -3.11 -14.08 8.68
CA GLY A 367 -4.20 -13.26 9.22
C GLY A 367 -4.06 -12.99 10.72
N PRO A 368 -4.99 -12.23 11.30
CA PRO A 368 -4.88 -11.74 12.67
C PRO A 368 -5.32 -12.75 13.75
N PHE A 369 -5.76 -13.96 13.37
CA PHE A 369 -6.31 -14.95 14.31
C PHE A 369 -5.44 -16.21 14.39
N SER A 370 -5.23 -16.71 15.61
CA SER A 370 -4.47 -17.94 15.90
C SER A 370 -5.31 -19.22 15.89
N ASP A 371 -6.62 -19.08 15.82
CA ASP A 371 -7.62 -20.15 15.80
C ASP A 371 -8.43 -20.14 14.47
N PRO A 372 -7.80 -20.06 13.29
CA PRO A 372 -8.55 -20.08 12.04
C PRO A 372 -9.25 -21.44 11.85
N LEU A 373 -10.42 -21.42 11.19
CA LEU A 373 -11.06 -22.65 10.75
C LEU A 373 -10.18 -23.31 9.68
N ALA A 374 -9.75 -24.56 9.91
CA ALA A 374 -8.95 -25.33 8.96
C ALA A 374 -9.81 -25.91 7.83
N ALA A 375 -10.47 -25.04 7.06
CA ALA A 375 -11.31 -25.40 5.92
C ALA A 375 -10.89 -24.60 4.68
N GLY A 376 -10.64 -25.29 3.56
CA GLY A 376 -10.31 -24.67 2.27
C GLY A 376 -8.81 -24.38 2.06
N HIS A 377 -8.13 -23.75 3.01
CA HIS A 377 -6.69 -23.47 2.93
C HIS A 377 -6.03 -23.37 4.32
N ASN A 378 -4.71 -23.54 4.37
CA ASN A 378 -3.94 -23.32 5.59
C ASN A 378 -3.85 -21.81 5.90
N SER A 379 -3.87 -21.46 7.19
CA SER A 379 -3.84 -20.08 7.66
C SER A 379 -2.92 -19.96 8.87
N LEU A 380 -1.95 -19.05 8.79
CA LEU A 380 -0.97 -18.76 9.83
C LEU A 380 -1.36 -17.46 10.55
N TYR A 381 -1.28 -17.44 11.88
CA TYR A 381 -1.34 -16.19 12.62
C TYR A 381 -0.13 -15.32 12.27
N SER A 382 -0.36 -14.06 11.93
CA SER A 382 0.70 -13.13 11.55
C SER A 382 0.53 -11.79 12.27
N PRO A 383 1.48 -11.39 13.14
CA PRO A 383 1.44 -10.07 13.78
C PRO A 383 1.62 -8.92 12.78
N PHE A 384 2.18 -9.20 11.60
CA PHE A 384 2.24 -8.24 10.50
C PHE A 384 0.84 -7.81 10.04
N HIS A 385 -0.13 -8.74 10.04
CA HIS A 385 -1.52 -8.48 9.66
C HIS A 385 -2.31 -7.70 10.72
N THR A 386 -1.76 -7.53 11.92
CA THR A 386 -2.29 -6.65 12.97
C THR A 386 -1.51 -5.34 13.10
N SER A 387 -0.49 -5.13 12.27
CA SER A 387 0.42 -3.99 12.35
C SER A 387 0.23 -3.01 11.21
N SER A 388 0.35 -1.71 11.50
CA SER A 388 0.38 -0.66 10.47
C SER A 388 1.49 -0.85 9.44
N ASN A 389 2.54 -1.62 9.76
CA ASN A 389 3.66 -1.89 8.86
C ASN A 389 3.20 -2.56 7.55
N LEU A 390 2.13 -3.36 7.58
CA LEU A 390 1.53 -3.94 6.38
C LEU A 390 1.13 -2.83 5.39
N CYS A 391 0.42 -1.82 5.89
CA CYS A 391 -0.04 -0.67 5.11
C CYS A 391 1.14 0.20 4.63
N GLY A 392 2.18 0.32 5.45
CA GLY A 392 3.41 1.07 5.12
C GLY A 392 4.09 0.61 3.84
N THR A 393 3.89 -0.65 3.43
CA THR A 393 4.43 -1.19 2.18
C THR A 393 4.03 -0.37 0.94
N CYS A 394 2.79 0.14 0.91
CA CYS A 394 2.28 0.95 -0.21
C CYS A 394 2.03 2.42 0.15
N HIS A 395 1.90 2.75 1.44
CA HIS A 395 1.54 4.11 1.92
C HIS A 395 2.74 4.94 2.41
N ASP A 396 3.94 4.62 1.94
CA ASP A 396 5.14 5.45 2.04
C ASP A 396 5.88 5.40 0.70
N VAL A 397 5.82 6.48 -0.07
CA VAL A 397 6.22 6.47 -1.49
C VAL A 397 7.24 7.56 -1.75
N SER A 398 8.35 7.18 -2.37
CA SER A 398 9.40 8.10 -2.82
C SER A 398 9.85 7.74 -4.23
N ASN A 399 10.16 8.76 -5.00
CA ASN A 399 10.66 8.61 -6.35
C ASN A 399 12.13 8.14 -6.35
N PRO A 400 12.44 6.90 -6.81
CA PRO A 400 13.78 6.32 -6.78
C PRO A 400 14.73 6.92 -7.81
N VAL A 401 14.25 7.76 -8.72
CA VAL A 401 15.10 8.47 -9.70
C VAL A 401 15.90 9.58 -9.00
N PHE A 402 15.38 10.16 -7.93
CA PHE A 402 16.02 11.26 -7.22
C PHE A 402 16.89 10.77 -6.07
N VAL A 403 18.00 11.46 -5.83
CA VAL A 403 18.90 11.29 -4.68
C VAL A 403 18.93 12.57 -3.85
N GLU A 404 18.84 12.44 -2.53
CA GLU A 404 19.02 13.55 -1.59
C GLU A 404 20.51 13.92 -1.49
N THR A 405 20.83 15.16 -1.86
CA THR A 405 22.22 15.70 -1.83
C THR A 405 22.51 16.53 -0.60
N ALA A 406 21.46 17.04 0.03
CA ALA A 406 21.42 17.71 1.33
C ALA A 406 19.98 17.64 1.84
N PRO A 407 19.72 17.86 3.16
CA PRO A 407 18.36 17.78 3.69
C PRO A 407 17.35 18.60 2.87
N GLY A 408 16.35 17.92 2.31
CA GLY A 408 15.29 18.50 1.49
C GLY A 408 15.72 18.95 0.09
N LYS A 409 16.92 18.59 -0.38
CA LYS A 409 17.43 18.92 -1.72
C LYS A 409 17.69 17.66 -2.53
N TYR A 410 17.00 17.55 -3.66
CA TYR A 410 17.01 16.34 -4.48
C TYR A 410 17.53 16.64 -5.89
N THR A 411 18.27 15.69 -6.45
CA THR A 411 18.72 15.73 -7.85
C THR A 411 18.48 14.39 -8.50
N PRO A 412 18.11 14.32 -9.80
CA PRO A 412 18.06 13.05 -10.50
C PRO A 412 19.41 12.31 -10.45
N ASN A 413 19.38 10.98 -10.39
CA ASN A 413 20.54 10.12 -10.49
C ASN A 413 21.08 10.09 -11.95
N GLY A 414 21.96 9.13 -12.26
CA GLY A 414 22.54 9.02 -13.61
C GLY A 414 21.57 8.64 -14.73
N PHE A 415 20.33 8.27 -14.41
CA PHE A 415 19.39 7.54 -15.27
C PHE A 415 19.95 6.19 -15.76
N ASP A 416 19.05 5.30 -16.19
CA ASP A 416 19.37 3.93 -16.58
C ASP A 416 20.14 3.13 -15.51
N ALA A 417 19.90 3.45 -14.23
CA ALA A 417 20.56 2.83 -13.09
C ALA A 417 19.68 2.87 -11.84
N ALA A 418 19.68 1.78 -11.09
CA ALA A 418 18.96 1.70 -9.82
C ALA A 418 19.41 2.79 -8.84
N HIS A 419 18.52 3.18 -7.92
CA HIS A 419 18.89 4.08 -6.82
C HIS A 419 20.09 3.51 -6.06
N PRO A 420 21.14 4.32 -5.78
CA PRO A 420 22.46 3.84 -5.35
C PRO A 420 22.48 3.05 -4.03
N ASP A 421 21.54 3.31 -3.12
CA ASP A 421 21.48 2.68 -1.81
C ASP A 421 20.12 2.05 -1.46
N GLN A 422 19.14 2.15 -2.36
CA GLN A 422 17.77 1.63 -2.16
C GLN A 422 17.04 2.17 -0.91
N ASN A 423 17.54 3.24 -0.29
CA ASN A 423 16.94 3.83 0.90
C ASN A 423 15.90 4.89 0.52
N LEU A 424 14.63 4.61 0.81
CA LEU A 424 13.48 5.51 0.67
C LEU A 424 13.74 6.92 1.23
N ARG A 425 14.50 7.04 2.33
CA ARG A 425 14.83 8.34 2.94
C ARG A 425 15.83 9.16 2.17
N ASN A 426 16.57 8.55 1.25
CA ASN A 426 17.49 9.24 0.37
C ASN A 426 16.85 9.53 -1.01
N MET A 427 15.57 9.17 -1.19
CA MET A 427 14.77 9.42 -2.40
C MET A 427 13.84 10.62 -2.19
N LYS A 428 13.34 11.23 -3.28
CA LYS A 428 12.37 12.35 -3.17
C LYS A 428 11.01 11.84 -2.66
N PRO A 429 10.48 12.32 -1.52
CA PRO A 429 9.13 11.97 -1.06
C PRO A 429 8.07 12.38 -2.07
N VAL A 430 7.16 11.44 -2.34
CA VAL A 430 5.86 11.66 -3.02
C VAL A 430 4.74 11.59 -1.99
N GLU A 431 4.75 10.55 -1.15
CA GLU A 431 3.78 10.35 -0.07
C GLU A 431 4.49 9.92 1.22
N ARG A 432 4.01 10.43 2.36
CA ARG A 432 4.58 10.15 3.68
C ARG A 432 3.51 9.71 4.70
N THR A 433 2.36 9.21 4.25
CA THR A 433 1.22 8.85 5.12
C THR A 433 1.61 7.94 6.27
N PHE A 434 2.32 6.85 5.97
CA PHE A 434 2.79 5.90 7.00
C PHE A 434 3.83 6.51 7.93
N SER A 435 4.78 7.27 7.38
CA SER A 435 5.77 8.01 8.17
C SER A 435 5.15 9.03 9.11
N GLU A 436 4.16 9.79 8.64
CA GLU A 436 3.42 10.77 9.43
C GLU A 436 2.70 10.10 10.58
N TRP A 437 2.12 8.91 10.35
CA TRP A 437 1.57 8.06 11.41
C TRP A 437 2.64 7.59 12.39
N GLN A 438 3.79 7.07 11.92
CA GLN A 438 4.89 6.62 12.78
C GLN A 438 5.42 7.74 13.69
N ALA A 439 5.43 8.98 13.20
CA ALA A 439 5.86 10.16 13.95
C ALA A 439 4.75 10.78 14.83
N SER A 440 3.55 10.19 14.87
CA SER A 440 2.41 10.69 15.66
C SER A 440 2.31 10.02 17.04
N ALA A 441 1.42 10.55 17.88
CA ALA A 441 1.09 9.95 19.17
C ALA A 441 0.45 8.56 19.04
N PHE A 442 -0.17 8.23 17.90
CA PHE A 442 -0.88 6.97 17.69
C PHE A 442 0.08 5.78 17.56
N ALA A 443 1.28 6.00 17.01
CA ALA A 443 2.32 4.99 16.97
C ALA A 443 3.00 4.76 18.34
N GLN A 444 2.85 5.71 19.28
CA GLN A 444 3.42 5.63 20.62
C GLN A 444 2.49 4.92 21.63
N GLY A 445 1.20 4.81 21.30
CA GLY A 445 0.22 4.09 22.10
C GLY A 445 -1.23 4.45 21.73
N PRO A 446 -2.22 3.76 22.34
CA PRO A 446 -3.62 3.99 22.02
C PRO A 446 -4.08 5.42 22.34
N VAL A 447 -4.79 6.04 21.39
CA VAL A 447 -5.36 7.40 21.50
C VAL A 447 -6.89 7.32 21.43
N THR A 448 -7.58 7.90 22.42
CA THR A 448 -9.05 8.03 22.39
C THR A 448 -9.46 9.20 21.50
N LEU A 449 -10.38 8.95 20.57
CA LEU A 449 -10.95 9.97 19.68
C LEU A 449 -12.43 10.20 19.96
N PRO A 450 -12.99 11.40 19.74
CA PRO A 450 -14.40 11.71 20.03
C PRO A 450 -15.41 10.81 19.30
N ASN A 451 -15.08 10.35 18.09
CA ASN A 451 -16.00 9.62 17.21
C ASN A 451 -15.61 8.14 17.01
N TYR A 452 -14.75 7.60 17.89
CA TYR A 452 -14.34 6.20 17.88
C TYR A 452 -14.68 5.53 19.22
N PRO A 453 -15.32 4.34 19.20
CA PRO A 453 -15.69 3.64 20.44
C PRO A 453 -14.48 3.05 21.17
N GLU A 454 -13.43 2.69 20.43
CA GLU A 454 -12.20 2.08 20.93
C GLU A 454 -11.02 3.03 20.71
N ALA A 455 -9.98 2.88 21.53
CA ALA A 455 -8.75 3.65 21.35
C ALA A 455 -8.00 3.18 20.11
N VAL A 456 -7.39 4.11 19.37
CA VAL A 456 -6.72 3.88 18.09
C VAL A 456 -5.21 3.84 18.28
N SER A 457 -4.57 2.81 17.77
CA SER A 457 -3.12 2.57 17.85
C SER A 457 -2.51 2.02 16.55
N SER A 458 -3.34 1.60 15.59
CA SER A 458 -2.93 1.09 14.29
C SER A 458 -3.73 1.72 13.15
N CYS A 459 -3.24 1.57 11.91
CA CYS A 459 -4.02 1.92 10.71
C CYS A 459 -5.34 1.14 10.67
N GLN A 460 -5.30 -0.13 11.05
CA GLN A 460 -6.44 -1.05 11.04
C GLN A 460 -7.55 -0.62 12.01
N ASP A 461 -7.23 -0.03 13.16
CA ASP A 461 -8.24 0.38 14.15
C ASP A 461 -9.23 1.41 13.56
N CYS A 462 -8.76 2.25 12.62
CA CYS A 462 -9.60 3.19 11.87
C CYS A 462 -10.14 2.59 10.57
N HIS A 463 -9.27 2.01 9.73
CA HIS A 463 -9.59 1.65 8.34
C HIS A 463 -10.07 0.21 8.17
N MET A 464 -9.97 -0.62 9.20
CA MET A 464 -10.47 -1.99 9.27
C MET A 464 -11.19 -2.27 10.59
N ARG A 465 -12.03 -1.31 11.01
CA ARG A 465 -12.72 -1.33 12.30
C ARG A 465 -13.39 -2.67 12.61
N ASN A 466 -13.42 -3.02 13.88
CA ASN A 466 -14.06 -4.23 14.38
C ASN A 466 -15.56 -4.26 14.06
N VAL A 467 -16.03 -5.41 13.56
CA VAL A 467 -17.45 -5.76 13.42
C VAL A 467 -17.74 -7.13 14.03
N THR A 468 -19.00 -7.36 14.37
CA THR A 468 -19.48 -8.66 14.85
C THR A 468 -20.01 -9.48 13.68
N ALA A 469 -19.20 -10.41 13.17
CA ALA A 469 -19.57 -11.27 12.05
C ALA A 469 -18.71 -12.55 12.00
N ALA A 470 -19.13 -13.52 11.20
CA ALA A 470 -18.27 -14.65 10.81
C ALA A 470 -17.34 -14.23 9.67
N GLY A 471 -16.11 -14.76 9.67
CA GLY A 471 -15.14 -14.48 8.61
C GLY A 471 -15.36 -15.27 7.32
N SER A 472 -16.21 -16.30 7.34
CA SER A 472 -16.55 -17.13 6.17
C SER A 472 -17.92 -17.79 6.35
N ASN A 473 -18.56 -18.19 5.26
CA ASN A 473 -19.80 -18.98 5.26
C ASN A 473 -19.62 -20.49 5.57
N GLN A 474 -18.39 -20.94 5.83
CA GLN A 474 -18.11 -22.36 6.05
C GLN A 474 -18.72 -22.87 7.37
N PRO A 475 -19.29 -24.09 7.40
CA PRO A 475 -19.79 -24.70 8.63
C PRO A 475 -18.71 -24.73 9.72
N GLY A 476 -19.02 -24.19 10.89
CA GLY A 476 -18.08 -24.09 12.02
C GLY A 476 -17.23 -22.82 12.03
N SER A 477 -17.43 -21.89 11.09
CA SER A 477 -16.78 -20.58 11.16
C SER A 477 -17.26 -19.81 12.39
N PRO A 478 -16.36 -19.33 13.27
CA PRO A 478 -16.75 -18.62 14.48
C PRO A 478 -17.23 -17.21 14.14
N VAL A 479 -18.31 -16.78 14.81
CA VAL A 479 -18.72 -15.38 14.86
C VAL A 479 -17.81 -14.65 15.86
N ARG A 480 -17.17 -13.57 15.42
CA ARG A 480 -16.19 -12.79 16.20
C ARG A 480 -16.69 -11.37 16.36
N SER A 481 -16.52 -10.75 17.53
CA SER A 481 -16.84 -9.33 17.77
C SER A 481 -15.75 -8.38 17.28
N ASN A 482 -14.60 -8.93 16.89
CA ASN A 482 -13.42 -8.21 16.44
C ASN A 482 -12.99 -8.65 15.03
N LEU A 483 -13.96 -8.99 14.15
CA LEU A 483 -13.64 -9.25 12.76
C LEU A 483 -13.27 -7.92 12.08
N PRO A 484 -12.10 -7.80 11.43
CA PRO A 484 -11.76 -6.59 10.70
C PRO A 484 -12.68 -6.41 9.50
N LEU A 485 -13.47 -5.33 9.50
CA LEU A 485 -14.24 -4.95 8.33
C LEU A 485 -13.26 -4.57 7.21
N HIS A 486 -13.39 -5.15 6.01
CA HIS A 486 -12.55 -4.76 4.88
C HIS A 486 -13.05 -3.44 4.26
N ASP A 487 -13.27 -2.44 5.12
CA ASP A 487 -13.77 -1.12 4.78
C ASP A 487 -12.77 -0.44 3.85
N LEU A 488 -11.52 -0.31 4.31
CA LEU A 488 -10.36 0.12 3.53
C LEU A 488 -10.61 1.45 2.79
N THR A 489 -11.52 2.26 3.32
CA THR A 489 -11.95 3.51 2.73
C THR A 489 -11.04 4.66 3.14
N GLY A 490 -10.74 5.51 2.16
CA GLY A 490 -10.16 6.84 2.34
C GLY A 490 -11.19 7.92 2.01
N GLY A 491 -10.73 9.03 1.44
CA GLY A 491 -11.61 10.16 1.07
C GLY A 491 -12.23 10.10 -0.33
N ASN A 492 -12.00 9.05 -1.12
CA ASN A 492 -12.43 9.06 -2.52
C ASN A 492 -13.94 8.75 -2.65
N THR A 493 -14.73 9.78 -2.91
CA THR A 493 -16.17 9.66 -3.18
C THR A 493 -16.53 9.86 -4.64
N PHE A 494 -15.64 10.46 -5.43
CA PHE A 494 -15.87 10.84 -6.83
C PHE A 494 -15.60 9.67 -7.78
N VAL A 495 -14.44 9.00 -7.64
CA VAL A 495 -14.09 7.90 -8.55
C VAL A 495 -15.12 6.77 -8.49
N LEU A 496 -15.67 6.52 -7.30
CA LEU A 496 -16.72 5.53 -7.08
C LEU A 496 -18.00 5.81 -7.90
N ASP A 497 -18.29 7.07 -8.25
CA ASP A 497 -19.46 7.42 -9.06
C ASP A 497 -19.21 7.24 -10.56
N ILE A 498 -17.98 7.48 -11.03
CA ILE A 498 -17.65 7.42 -12.47
C ILE A 498 -17.25 6.03 -12.95
N LEU A 499 -16.81 5.13 -12.06
CA LEU A 499 -16.37 3.77 -12.41
C LEU A 499 -17.36 2.98 -13.31
N PRO A 500 -18.69 3.04 -13.09
CA PRO A 500 -19.65 2.37 -13.95
C PRO A 500 -19.64 2.82 -15.42
N ASP A 501 -19.19 4.03 -15.72
CA ASP A 501 -19.12 4.54 -17.10
C ASP A 501 -17.97 3.89 -17.88
N PHE A 502 -16.88 3.57 -17.18
CA PHE A 502 -15.67 2.97 -17.76
C PHE A 502 -15.71 1.43 -17.72
N TYR A 503 -16.30 0.85 -16.68
CA TYR A 503 -16.24 -0.59 -16.41
C TYR A 503 -17.60 -1.21 -16.03
N PRO A 504 -18.67 -1.00 -16.82
CA PRO A 504 -20.04 -1.42 -16.44
C PRO A 504 -20.21 -2.93 -16.24
N GLY A 505 -19.34 -3.76 -16.84
CA GLY A 505 -19.34 -5.21 -16.69
C GLY A 505 -18.38 -5.74 -15.61
N GLU A 506 -17.57 -4.89 -14.99
CA GLU A 506 -16.55 -5.28 -14.01
C GLU A 506 -16.72 -4.61 -12.65
N VAL A 507 -17.78 -3.84 -12.40
CA VAL A 507 -18.06 -3.20 -11.10
C VAL A 507 -19.49 -3.45 -10.65
N ASP A 508 -19.71 -3.45 -9.33
CA ASP A 508 -21.06 -3.49 -8.75
C ASP A 508 -21.42 -2.11 -8.18
N VAL A 509 -22.47 -1.51 -8.74
CA VAL A 509 -22.90 -0.15 -8.36
C VAL A 509 -23.34 -0.07 -6.90
N ASN A 510 -23.98 -1.11 -6.36
CA ASN A 510 -24.46 -1.08 -4.97
C ASN A 510 -23.28 -1.12 -3.99
N GLU A 511 -22.27 -1.94 -4.29
CA GLU A 511 -21.06 -2.03 -3.47
C GLU A 511 -20.23 -0.74 -3.53
N LEU A 512 -20.10 -0.12 -4.72
CA LEU A 512 -19.46 1.18 -4.89
C LEU A 512 -20.17 2.27 -4.09
N GLN A 513 -21.51 2.33 -4.14
CA GLN A 513 -22.28 3.33 -3.39
C GLN A 513 -22.22 3.07 -1.88
N ALA A 514 -22.20 1.80 -1.44
CA ALA A 514 -21.97 1.45 -0.04
C ALA A 514 -20.57 1.89 0.43
N ALA A 515 -19.54 1.72 -0.39
CA ALA A 515 -18.19 2.21 -0.10
C ALA A 515 -18.13 3.74 -0.04
N LYS A 516 -18.84 4.44 -0.93
CA LYS A 516 -18.95 5.91 -0.90
C LYS A 516 -19.58 6.41 0.40
N VAL A 517 -20.64 5.77 0.89
CA VAL A 517 -21.26 6.10 2.19
C VAL A 517 -20.25 5.96 3.33
N ARG A 518 -19.43 4.90 3.31
CA ARG A 518 -18.37 4.70 4.32
C ARG A 518 -17.26 5.76 4.21
N ALA A 519 -16.86 6.12 2.98
CA ALA A 519 -15.89 7.18 2.73
C ALA A 519 -16.36 8.55 3.25
N VAL A 520 -17.63 8.91 3.05
CA VAL A 520 -18.24 10.14 3.62
C VAL A 520 -18.21 10.08 5.15
N ALA A 521 -18.62 8.96 5.74
CA ALA A 521 -18.58 8.80 7.19
C ALA A 521 -17.16 8.88 7.77
N MET A 522 -16.14 8.41 7.03
CA MET A 522 -14.73 8.53 7.41
C MET A 522 -14.28 9.99 7.39
N LEU A 523 -14.62 10.74 6.33
CA LEU A 523 -14.31 12.18 6.21
C LEU A 523 -14.94 12.99 7.36
N GLN A 524 -16.16 12.66 7.77
CA GLN A 524 -16.85 13.30 8.88
C GLN A 524 -16.23 13.00 10.25
N LYS A 525 -15.48 11.90 10.39
CA LYS A 525 -14.72 11.58 11.60
C LYS A 525 -13.33 12.19 11.61
N ALA A 526 -12.79 12.56 10.45
CA ALA A 526 -11.41 13.00 10.28
C ALA A 526 -11.10 14.39 10.87
N ALA A 527 -12.12 15.22 11.08
CA ALA A 527 -11.96 16.58 11.58
C ALA A 527 -13.12 17.01 12.48
N THR A 528 -12.86 17.97 13.37
CA THR A 528 -13.91 18.69 14.12
C THR A 528 -13.70 20.19 14.01
N LEU A 529 -14.79 20.96 14.11
CA LEU A 529 -14.75 22.43 14.12
C LEU A 529 -15.12 22.98 15.50
N GLU A 530 -14.40 24.00 15.94
CA GLU A 530 -14.80 24.86 17.06
C GLU A 530 -14.84 26.31 16.57
N MET A 531 -15.84 27.08 17.00
CA MET A 531 -15.98 28.49 16.62
C MET A 531 -16.03 29.36 17.87
N THR A 532 -15.14 30.34 17.95
CA THR A 532 -15.06 31.28 19.07
C THR A 532 -15.31 32.70 18.56
N PRO A 533 -16.50 33.27 18.81
CA PRO A 533 -16.78 34.68 18.50
C PRO A 533 -15.80 35.63 19.17
N ASN A 534 -15.47 36.71 18.49
CA ASN A 534 -14.70 37.82 19.05
C ASN A 534 -15.26 39.16 18.55
N TYR A 535 -14.71 40.28 19.00
CA TYR A 535 -15.25 41.61 18.67
C TYR A 535 -15.15 41.98 17.18
N ALA A 536 -14.28 41.32 16.41
CA ALA A 536 -14.06 41.55 14.99
C ALA A 536 -14.74 40.52 14.08
N GLY A 537 -15.27 39.42 14.63
CA GLY A 537 -15.85 38.33 13.88
C GLY A 537 -15.78 37.01 14.64
N VAL A 538 -15.04 36.05 14.09
CA VAL A 538 -14.93 34.70 14.68
C VAL A 538 -13.55 34.09 14.42
N THR A 539 -13.06 33.28 15.34
CA THR A 539 -11.96 32.34 15.09
C THR A 539 -12.54 30.95 14.93
N VAL A 540 -12.24 30.31 13.80
CA VAL A 540 -12.60 28.91 13.49
C VAL A 540 -11.38 28.04 13.71
N ARG A 541 -11.50 27.06 14.62
CA ARG A 541 -10.50 26.03 14.84
C ARG A 541 -10.86 24.77 14.06
N VAL A 542 -9.95 24.30 13.23
CA VAL A 542 -10.03 22.99 12.57
C VAL A 542 -9.12 22.02 13.31
N VAL A 543 -9.67 20.99 13.95
CA VAL A 543 -8.88 19.99 14.69
C VAL A 543 -8.70 18.74 13.83
N ASN A 544 -7.44 18.32 13.64
CA ASN A 544 -7.11 17.06 12.99
C ASN A 544 -7.39 15.88 13.94
N GLN A 545 -8.31 15.00 13.54
CA GLN A 545 -8.63 13.77 14.27
C GLN A 545 -7.95 12.52 13.70
N THR A 546 -7.19 12.68 12.62
CA THR A 546 -6.41 11.62 11.99
C THR A 546 -5.03 11.45 12.63
N ALA A 547 -4.40 10.33 12.34
CA ALA A 547 -3.08 9.98 12.84
C ALA A 547 -1.92 10.41 11.92
N HIS A 548 -2.23 11.04 10.79
CA HIS A 548 -1.28 11.59 9.82
C HIS A 548 -1.68 13.05 9.54
N LYS A 549 -1.07 13.71 8.55
CA LYS A 549 -1.55 15.04 8.15
C LYS A 549 -3.01 14.95 7.66
N LEU A 550 -3.77 16.01 7.91
CA LEU A 550 -5.10 16.19 7.34
C LEU A 550 -4.97 17.22 6.21
N ILE A 551 -4.98 16.82 4.94
CA ILE A 551 -5.25 15.48 4.35
C ILE A 551 -3.97 14.75 3.90
N SER A 552 -3.82 13.45 4.16
CA SER A 552 -2.60 12.70 3.75
C SER A 552 -2.79 11.97 2.40
N GLY A 553 -1.77 11.24 1.94
CA GLY A 553 -1.74 10.52 0.67
C GLY A 553 -1.29 11.35 -0.53
N TYR A 554 -1.76 10.95 -1.73
CA TYR A 554 -1.40 11.56 -3.02
C TYR A 554 -1.53 13.09 -3.01
N PRO A 555 -0.47 13.82 -3.41
CA PRO A 555 -0.38 15.26 -3.16
C PRO A 555 -1.23 16.13 -4.10
N GLU A 556 -1.50 15.70 -5.34
CA GLU A 556 -2.09 16.58 -6.36
C GLU A 556 -3.61 16.50 -6.41
N GLY A 557 -4.24 17.66 -6.66
CA GLY A 557 -5.69 17.78 -6.85
C GLY A 557 -6.53 17.63 -5.59
N ARG A 558 -6.03 17.04 -4.51
CA ARG A 558 -6.78 16.93 -3.24
C ARG A 558 -6.67 18.21 -2.43
N ARG A 559 -7.80 18.69 -1.90
CA ARG A 559 -7.85 19.87 -1.03
C ARG A 559 -8.96 19.77 0.01
N MET A 560 -8.76 20.45 1.14
CA MET A 560 -9.83 20.79 2.07
C MET A 560 -9.87 22.29 2.29
N TRP A 561 -11.02 22.87 2.60
CA TRP A 561 -11.13 24.30 2.89
C TRP A 561 -12.31 24.63 3.80
N LEU A 562 -12.24 25.80 4.42
CA LEU A 562 -13.36 26.40 5.11
C LEU A 562 -14.18 27.27 4.15
N ASN A 563 -15.46 26.95 4.00
CA ASN A 563 -16.47 27.90 3.54
C ASN A 563 -17.08 28.58 4.76
N LEU A 564 -16.93 29.90 4.87
CA LEU A 564 -17.51 30.68 5.96
C LEU A 564 -18.50 31.68 5.41
N GLN A 565 -19.73 31.62 5.92
CA GLN A 565 -20.83 32.51 5.54
C GLN A 565 -21.34 33.25 6.78
N ALA A 566 -21.48 34.57 6.69
CA ALA A 566 -22.09 35.38 7.75
C ALA A 566 -23.35 36.08 7.25
N TYR A 567 -24.36 36.09 8.12
CA TYR A 567 -25.70 36.60 7.84
C TYR A 567 -26.07 37.73 8.81
N ASP A 568 -26.85 38.70 8.34
CA ASP A 568 -27.37 39.78 9.16
C ASP A 568 -28.62 39.36 9.97
N ALA A 569 -29.22 40.30 10.71
CA ALA A 569 -30.41 40.06 11.52
C ALA A 569 -31.67 39.71 10.69
N ALA A 570 -31.67 39.99 9.39
CA ALA A 570 -32.74 39.68 8.45
C ALA A 570 -32.41 38.44 7.59
N GLU A 571 -31.40 37.65 8.00
CA GLU A 571 -30.93 36.44 7.31
C GLU A 571 -30.37 36.69 5.89
N ASN A 572 -29.92 37.92 5.59
CA ASN A 572 -29.22 38.19 4.33
C ASN A 572 -27.74 37.83 4.47
N LEU A 573 -27.17 37.17 3.46
CA LEU A 573 -25.73 36.92 3.38
C LEU A 573 -24.97 38.26 3.25
N VAL A 574 -24.11 38.57 4.20
CA VAL A 574 -23.31 39.81 4.23
C VAL A 574 -21.81 39.57 4.06
N PHE A 575 -21.35 38.32 4.19
CA PHE A 575 -19.97 37.92 3.97
C PHE A 575 -19.90 36.46 3.58
N GLU A 576 -19.03 36.13 2.63
CA GLU A 576 -18.65 34.77 2.30
C GLU A 576 -17.15 34.68 1.98
N SER A 577 -16.50 33.61 2.45
CA SER A 577 -15.12 33.25 2.12
C SER A 577 -15.05 31.77 1.77
N GLY A 578 -14.21 31.40 0.79
CA GLY A 578 -14.08 30.02 0.31
C GLY A 578 -15.33 29.50 -0.41
N HIS A 579 -15.97 30.35 -1.22
CA HIS A 579 -17.12 29.95 -2.06
C HIS A 579 -16.68 28.93 -3.12
N TYR A 580 -17.47 27.86 -3.30
CA TYR A 580 -17.28 26.88 -4.36
C TYR A 580 -18.44 26.94 -5.35
N ASP A 581 -18.14 27.11 -6.63
CA ASP A 581 -19.13 27.09 -7.69
C ASP A 581 -19.29 25.66 -8.26
N PRO A 582 -20.41 24.96 -7.97
CA PRO A 582 -20.63 23.60 -8.45
C PRO A 582 -20.83 23.51 -9.97
N ALA A 583 -21.17 24.61 -10.65
CA ALA A 583 -21.38 24.61 -12.09
C ALA A 583 -20.06 24.60 -12.86
N THR A 584 -19.04 25.29 -12.33
CA THR A 584 -17.72 25.40 -12.97
C THR A 584 -16.64 24.53 -12.31
N GLY A 585 -16.83 24.14 -11.05
CA GLY A 585 -15.84 23.46 -10.23
C GLY A 585 -14.80 24.41 -9.62
N ASP A 586 -15.03 25.72 -9.71
CA ASP A 586 -14.12 26.77 -9.25
C ASP A 586 -14.22 26.98 -7.74
N LEU A 587 -13.06 27.12 -7.08
CA LEU A 587 -12.96 27.47 -5.67
C LEU A 587 -12.40 28.88 -5.55
N ALA A 588 -13.12 29.77 -4.87
CA ALA A 588 -12.69 31.15 -4.69
C ALA A 588 -11.42 31.24 -3.80
N HIS A 589 -10.48 32.09 -4.23
CA HIS A 589 -9.24 32.42 -3.52
C HIS A 589 -9.29 33.87 -2.98
N ASP A 590 -10.25 34.16 -2.11
CA ASP A 590 -10.33 35.45 -1.42
C ASP A 590 -9.25 35.60 -0.32
N GLU A 591 -9.02 36.82 0.16
CA GLU A 591 -7.95 37.13 1.12
C GLU A 591 -8.07 36.38 2.47
N GLN A 592 -9.27 35.90 2.83
CA GLN A 592 -9.51 35.16 4.08
C GLN A 592 -9.75 33.66 3.83
N ALA A 593 -9.59 33.18 2.59
CA ALA A 593 -9.77 31.77 2.25
C ALA A 593 -8.75 30.90 3.00
N ALA A 594 -9.24 29.87 3.67
CA ALA A 594 -8.40 28.87 4.34
C ALA A 594 -8.47 27.55 3.57
N ILE A 595 -7.51 27.35 2.66
CA ILE A 595 -7.38 26.16 1.81
C ILE A 595 -6.15 25.37 2.29
N TYR A 596 -6.33 24.08 2.56
CA TYR A 596 -5.27 23.19 3.02
C TYR A 596 -4.95 22.16 1.95
N HIS A 597 -3.69 22.14 1.53
CA HIS A 597 -3.16 21.31 0.44
C HIS A 597 -1.63 21.26 0.49
N ILE A 598 -1.06 20.47 -0.42
CA ILE A 598 0.38 20.41 -0.68
C ILE A 598 0.62 20.75 -2.15
N GLU A 599 1.64 21.54 -2.42
CA GLU A 599 2.06 21.93 -3.77
C GLU A 599 3.52 21.49 -3.98
N GLY A 600 3.69 20.45 -4.79
CA GLY A 600 4.98 20.07 -5.35
C GLY A 600 5.37 20.98 -6.52
N GLY A 601 6.64 20.99 -6.89
CA GLY A 601 7.06 21.75 -8.05
C GLY A 601 8.49 21.50 -8.50
N LEU A 602 8.88 22.27 -9.50
CA LEU A 602 10.20 22.23 -10.12
C LEU A 602 11.03 23.43 -9.66
N THR A 603 12.22 23.17 -9.11
CA THR A 603 13.19 24.23 -8.85
C THR A 603 13.58 24.92 -10.17
N PRO A 604 13.98 26.21 -10.15
CA PRO A 604 14.36 26.92 -11.36
C PRO A 604 15.46 26.24 -12.19
N GLY A 605 16.38 25.51 -11.52
CA GLY A 605 17.46 24.78 -12.19
C GLY A 605 16.96 23.57 -12.97
N LEU A 606 16.13 22.73 -12.34
CA LEU A 606 15.57 21.55 -13.01
C LEU A 606 14.57 21.96 -14.09
N ALA A 607 13.71 22.95 -13.82
CA ALA A 607 12.77 23.49 -14.79
C ALA A 607 13.48 23.98 -16.07
N ALA A 608 14.57 24.74 -15.91
CA ALA A 608 15.37 25.20 -17.04
C ALA A 608 16.01 24.05 -17.84
N ALA A 609 16.45 22.98 -17.17
CA ALA A 609 17.02 21.80 -17.82
C ALA A 609 15.97 21.02 -18.63
N LEU A 610 14.71 21.02 -18.18
CA LEU A 610 13.59 20.34 -18.83
C LEU A 610 12.85 21.21 -19.86
N GLY A 611 13.15 22.51 -19.92
CA GLY A 611 12.40 23.47 -20.74
C GLY A 611 10.98 23.72 -20.25
N LEU A 612 10.75 23.54 -18.94
CA LEU A 612 9.45 23.76 -18.28
C LEU A 612 9.46 25.03 -17.43
N PRO A 613 8.28 25.59 -17.08
CA PRO A 613 8.18 26.65 -16.08
C PRO A 613 8.65 26.16 -14.70
N GLY A 614 9.40 26.99 -13.98
CA GLY A 614 9.74 26.73 -12.57
C GLY A 614 8.61 27.17 -11.63
N GLY A 615 8.47 26.52 -10.48
CA GLY A 615 7.38 26.76 -9.54
C GLY A 615 6.50 25.53 -9.31
N PRO A 616 5.30 25.71 -8.72
CA PRO A 616 4.30 24.66 -8.57
C PRO A 616 3.98 23.95 -9.89
N SER A 617 3.83 22.63 -9.86
CA SER A 617 3.64 21.80 -11.04
C SER A 617 2.87 20.53 -10.70
N PHE A 618 1.99 20.09 -11.61
CA PHE A 618 1.29 18.80 -11.53
C PHE A 618 2.04 17.63 -12.21
N HIS A 619 3.29 17.86 -12.65
CA HIS A 619 4.17 16.79 -13.12
C HIS A 619 4.89 16.13 -11.92
N PHE A 620 4.16 15.49 -10.99
CA PHE A 620 4.75 15.04 -9.72
C PHE A 620 5.99 14.14 -9.86
N VAL A 621 6.08 13.32 -10.91
CA VAL A 621 7.24 12.45 -11.14
C VAL A 621 8.52 13.25 -11.46
N LEU A 622 8.38 14.52 -11.85
CA LEU A 622 9.47 15.46 -12.09
C LEU A 622 9.73 16.41 -10.91
N ASN A 623 8.78 16.55 -9.98
CA ASN A 623 8.85 17.52 -8.89
C ASN A 623 10.02 17.22 -7.93
N ASP A 624 11.00 18.11 -7.85
CA ASP A 624 12.19 18.00 -6.99
C ASP A 624 12.05 18.80 -5.68
N THR A 625 10.98 19.58 -5.52
CA THR A 625 10.74 20.39 -4.33
C THR A 625 9.27 20.50 -3.95
N THR A 626 9.01 21.02 -2.74
CA THR A 626 7.68 21.33 -2.21
C THR A 626 7.63 22.83 -1.94
N TYR A 627 6.68 23.54 -2.54
CA TYR A 627 6.51 24.99 -2.40
C TYR A 627 5.56 25.36 -1.26
N LEU A 628 4.60 24.49 -0.96
CA LEU A 628 3.61 24.68 0.09
C LEU A 628 3.20 23.32 0.65
N ASP A 629 3.10 23.22 1.97
CA ASP A 629 2.40 22.15 2.68
C ASP A 629 1.87 22.75 3.97
N ASN A 630 0.62 23.19 3.93
CA ASN A 630 -0.07 23.78 5.07
C ASN A 630 -1.09 22.80 5.68
N ARG A 631 -0.97 21.51 5.39
CA ARG A 631 -1.88 20.48 5.92
C ARG A 631 -1.67 20.33 7.43
N ILE A 632 -2.77 20.13 8.15
CA ILE A 632 -2.76 20.15 9.62
C ILE A 632 -2.11 18.85 10.12
N PRO A 633 -1.03 18.91 10.93
CA PRO A 633 -0.33 17.70 11.40
C PRO A 633 -1.12 16.94 12.49
N PRO A 634 -0.76 15.69 12.80
CA PRO A 634 -1.46 14.86 13.79
C PRO A 634 -1.05 15.16 15.23
N ARG A 635 -1.80 14.60 16.18
CA ARG A 635 -1.40 14.59 17.60
C ARG A 635 0.00 13.99 17.76
N GLY A 636 0.80 14.57 18.66
CA GLY A 636 2.20 14.16 18.85
C GLY A 636 3.19 14.78 17.86
N PHE A 637 2.72 15.61 16.93
CA PHE A 637 3.57 16.38 16.02
C PHE A 637 4.68 17.14 16.75
N THR A 638 5.89 17.04 16.21
CA THR A 638 6.99 17.96 16.49
C THR A 638 7.66 18.32 15.17
N ASN A 639 8.15 19.55 15.06
CA ASN A 639 8.84 20.02 13.86
C ASN A 639 10.06 19.14 13.54
N ALA A 640 10.84 18.76 14.56
CA ALA A 640 12.03 17.92 14.38
C ALA A 640 11.69 16.51 13.86
N ALA A 641 10.63 15.87 14.38
CA ALA A 641 10.24 14.54 13.91
C ALA A 641 9.72 14.57 12.46
N PHE A 642 8.96 15.60 12.10
CA PHE A 642 8.39 15.74 10.75
C PHE A 642 9.44 16.16 9.71
N GLU A 643 10.46 16.93 10.12
CA GLU A 643 11.64 17.17 9.29
C GLU A 643 12.42 15.87 9.03
N ALA A 644 12.61 15.02 10.05
CA ALA A 644 13.33 13.76 9.93
C ALA A 644 12.67 12.74 8.99
N ILE A 645 11.34 12.77 8.85
CA ILE A 645 10.60 11.94 7.89
C ILE A 645 10.37 12.63 6.54
N GLN A 646 10.95 13.82 6.32
CA GLN A 646 10.81 14.61 5.10
C GLN A 646 9.35 15.02 4.79
N SER A 647 8.56 15.32 5.83
CA SER A 647 7.22 15.89 5.71
C SER A 647 7.04 17.13 6.62
N PRO A 648 7.97 18.12 6.65
CA PRO A 648 7.72 19.34 7.42
C PRO A 648 6.54 20.14 6.81
N PRO A 649 5.84 20.98 7.58
CA PRO A 649 5.04 22.06 7.01
C PRO A 649 5.93 23.01 6.19
N VAL A 650 5.43 23.51 5.05
CA VAL A 650 6.15 24.42 4.16
C VAL A 650 5.23 25.59 3.82
N GLY A 651 5.72 26.83 3.89
CA GLY A 651 4.86 28.02 3.68
C GLY A 651 3.82 28.25 4.79
N TYR A 652 3.86 27.45 5.85
CA TYR A 652 3.02 27.55 7.04
C TYR A 652 3.78 27.03 8.27
N ALA A 653 3.37 27.41 9.47
CA ALA A 653 4.02 26.99 10.71
C ALA A 653 3.03 26.49 11.75
N TYR A 654 3.36 25.37 12.38
CA TYR A 654 2.65 24.80 13.51
C TYR A 654 3.61 24.68 14.69
N ALA A 655 3.14 25.03 15.89
CA ALA A 655 3.92 24.79 17.11
C ALA A 655 3.99 23.28 17.41
N ASP A 656 5.03 22.84 18.14
CA ASP A 656 5.09 21.46 18.61
C ASP A 656 3.85 21.12 19.46
N GLY A 657 3.26 19.96 19.21
CA GLY A 657 2.00 19.52 19.82
C GLY A 657 0.74 20.18 19.24
N GLN A 658 0.85 21.08 18.26
CA GLN A 658 -0.31 21.66 17.58
C GLN A 658 -0.81 20.70 16.50
N TYR A 659 -2.03 20.18 16.68
CA TYR A 659 -2.73 19.29 15.73
C TYR A 659 -4.05 19.91 15.25
N TRP A 660 -4.10 21.24 15.26
CA TRP A 660 -5.24 22.03 14.84
C TRP A 660 -4.75 23.31 14.14
N ASP A 661 -5.63 23.94 13.39
CA ASP A 661 -5.39 25.26 12.82
C ASP A 661 -6.46 26.25 13.26
N ASP A 662 -6.04 27.48 13.60
CA ASP A 662 -6.92 28.55 14.07
C ASP A 662 -6.99 29.65 13.01
N ARG A 663 -8.17 29.83 12.39
CA ARG A 663 -8.41 30.83 11.34
C ARG A 663 -9.31 31.94 11.85
N ALA A 664 -8.77 33.15 11.95
CA ALA A 664 -9.53 34.34 12.31
C ALA A 664 -10.19 34.94 11.07
N TYR A 665 -11.49 35.22 11.16
CA TYR A 665 -12.27 35.90 10.14
C TYR A 665 -12.75 37.24 10.67
N THR A 666 -12.42 38.30 9.94
CA THR A 666 -12.94 39.65 10.15
C THR A 666 -14.23 39.78 9.37
N LEU A 667 -15.30 40.16 10.06
CA LEU A 667 -16.66 40.19 9.52
C LEU A 667 -17.20 41.63 9.49
N PRO A 668 -18.21 41.92 8.66
CA PRO A 668 -18.96 43.17 8.75
C PRO A 668 -19.67 43.31 10.10
N ASN A 669 -19.74 44.54 10.65
CA ASN A 669 -20.53 44.86 11.85
C ASN A 669 -22.04 44.53 11.74
N THR A 670 -22.55 44.25 10.55
CA THR A 670 -23.91 43.79 10.31
C THR A 670 -24.09 42.29 10.57
N ALA A 671 -23.01 41.52 10.64
CA ALA A 671 -23.06 40.07 10.88
C ALA A 671 -23.65 39.74 12.26
N ARG A 672 -24.55 38.75 12.30
CA ARG A 672 -25.24 38.27 13.49
C ARG A 672 -25.12 36.77 13.67
N THR A 673 -25.15 36.01 12.58
CA THR A 673 -24.99 34.55 12.61
C THR A 673 -23.90 34.16 11.62
N VAL A 674 -23.05 33.23 12.01
CA VAL A 674 -21.94 32.73 11.17
C VAL A 674 -22.02 31.23 11.09
N HIS A 675 -21.94 30.70 9.87
CA HIS A 675 -21.83 29.28 9.56
C HIS A 675 -20.45 29.01 8.98
N ALA A 676 -19.71 28.08 9.58
CA ALA A 676 -18.46 27.56 9.01
C ALA A 676 -18.67 26.10 8.61
N ARG A 677 -18.26 25.75 7.39
CA ARG A 677 -18.29 24.40 6.84
C ARG A 677 -16.91 24.02 6.34
N LEU A 678 -16.38 22.90 6.82
CA LEU A 678 -15.15 22.31 6.32
C LEU A 678 -15.52 21.32 5.21
N TYR A 679 -15.04 21.58 4.01
CA TYR A 679 -15.23 20.72 2.85
C TYR A 679 -13.95 19.98 2.48
N TYR A 680 -14.11 18.78 1.94
CA TYR A 680 -13.08 18.00 1.27
C TYR A 680 -13.43 17.83 -0.20
N GLN A 681 -12.44 17.90 -1.09
CA GLN A 681 -12.60 17.55 -2.50
C GLN A 681 -11.55 16.53 -2.92
N ALA A 682 -12.01 15.45 -3.56
CA ALA A 682 -11.17 14.33 -4.01
C ALA A 682 -10.25 14.72 -5.16
N THR A 683 -10.72 15.55 -6.09
CA THR A 683 -9.89 16.13 -7.15
C THR A 683 -10.40 17.52 -7.54
N SER A 684 -9.48 18.47 -7.71
CA SER A 684 -9.74 19.84 -8.13
C SER A 684 -9.94 19.94 -9.65
N ARG A 685 -10.67 20.96 -10.12
CA ARG A 685 -10.76 21.30 -11.54
C ARG A 685 -9.38 21.44 -12.18
N GLU A 686 -8.48 22.17 -11.53
CA GLU A 686 -7.16 22.51 -12.06
C GLU A 686 -6.36 21.24 -12.43
N TYR A 687 -6.45 20.21 -11.59
CA TYR A 687 -5.79 18.94 -11.83
C TYR A 687 -6.46 18.11 -12.95
N VAL A 688 -7.80 18.06 -13.00
CA VAL A 688 -8.51 17.34 -14.07
C VAL A 688 -8.26 17.99 -15.44
N GLU A 689 -8.27 19.32 -15.51
CA GLU A 689 -7.95 20.05 -16.74
C GLU A 689 -6.49 19.85 -17.16
N PHE A 690 -5.55 19.86 -16.21
CA PHE A 690 -4.16 19.51 -16.47
C PHE A 690 -4.02 18.11 -17.06
N LEU A 691 -4.66 17.10 -16.47
CA LEU A 691 -4.60 15.71 -16.97
C LEU A 691 -5.20 15.57 -18.36
N ARG A 692 -6.24 16.34 -18.70
CA ARG A 692 -6.80 16.43 -20.04
C ARG A 692 -5.81 17.06 -21.02
N ASP A 693 -5.26 18.21 -20.67
CA ASP A 693 -4.48 19.06 -21.59
C ASP A 693 -3.05 18.52 -21.80
N GLU A 694 -2.44 17.92 -20.78
CA GLU A 694 -1.08 17.36 -20.86
C GLU A 694 -1.05 15.94 -21.44
N ASN A 695 -2.15 15.20 -21.41
CA ASN A 695 -2.18 13.86 -21.99
C ASN A 695 -2.22 13.95 -23.53
N THR A 696 -1.17 13.43 -24.16
CA THR A 696 -0.98 13.44 -25.62
C THR A 696 -0.78 12.04 -26.20
N THR A 697 -0.78 11.01 -25.35
CA THR A 697 -0.50 9.62 -25.75
C THR A 697 -1.75 8.78 -25.96
N ASN A 698 -2.85 9.13 -25.29
CA ASN A 698 -4.15 8.46 -25.44
C ASN A 698 -5.30 9.41 -25.06
N THR A 699 -6.52 8.88 -24.92
CA THR A 699 -7.74 9.65 -24.69
C THR A 699 -8.19 9.71 -23.23
N ILE A 700 -7.54 9.00 -22.30
CA ILE A 700 -8.09 8.83 -20.93
C ILE A 700 -8.20 10.15 -20.16
N GLY A 701 -7.34 11.13 -20.44
CA GLY A 701 -7.44 12.47 -19.83
C GLY A 701 -8.72 13.21 -20.24
N GLN A 702 -9.11 13.09 -21.52
CA GLN A 702 -10.37 13.65 -22.02
C GLN A 702 -11.58 12.88 -21.49
N GLU A 703 -11.51 11.55 -21.49
CA GLU A 703 -12.59 10.70 -20.95
C GLU A 703 -12.84 10.99 -19.47
N LEU A 704 -11.77 11.16 -18.66
CA LEU A 704 -11.87 11.59 -17.27
C LEU A 704 -12.50 12.97 -17.13
N TYR A 705 -12.14 13.93 -17.98
CA TYR A 705 -12.72 15.27 -17.95
C TYR A 705 -14.23 15.25 -18.23
N ASP A 706 -14.65 14.48 -19.24
CA ASP A 706 -16.06 14.35 -19.61
C ASP A 706 -16.85 13.72 -18.46
N ALA A 707 -16.35 12.62 -17.88
CA ALA A 707 -16.95 12.01 -16.70
C ALA A 707 -16.98 12.95 -15.48
N TRP A 708 -15.93 13.76 -15.28
CA TRP A 708 -15.90 14.77 -14.22
C TRP A 708 -16.99 15.83 -14.43
N VAL A 709 -17.22 16.30 -15.66
CA VAL A 709 -18.30 17.23 -15.99
C VAL A 709 -19.68 16.60 -15.73
N ASP A 710 -19.88 15.36 -16.18
CA ASP A 710 -21.16 14.66 -16.13
C ASP A 710 -21.55 14.26 -14.69
N HIS A 711 -20.56 14.05 -13.81
CA HIS A 711 -20.76 13.66 -12.41
C HIS A 711 -20.55 14.81 -11.40
N GLY A 712 -20.89 16.04 -11.80
CA GLY A 712 -20.96 17.16 -10.87
C GLY A 712 -19.61 17.64 -10.36
N ARG A 713 -18.54 17.42 -11.14
CA ARG A 713 -17.22 18.04 -10.96
C ARG A 713 -16.55 17.71 -9.64
N SER A 714 -16.60 16.44 -9.23
CA SER A 714 -16.11 15.99 -7.92
C SER A 714 -16.69 16.85 -6.80
N THR A 715 -18.02 16.83 -6.66
CA THR A 715 -18.77 17.60 -5.64
C THR A 715 -18.09 17.51 -4.26
N PRO A 716 -17.84 18.64 -3.59
CA PRO A 716 -17.18 18.65 -2.29
C PRO A 716 -18.01 17.96 -1.21
N VAL A 717 -17.34 17.21 -0.33
CA VAL A 717 -17.94 16.48 0.79
C VAL A 717 -17.85 17.32 2.05
N LEU A 718 -18.99 17.53 2.72
CA LEU A 718 -19.02 18.18 4.03
C LEU A 718 -18.39 17.27 5.09
N MET A 719 -17.30 17.73 5.71
CA MET A 719 -16.60 17.02 6.79
C MET A 719 -17.17 17.41 8.16
N ALA A 720 -17.27 18.71 8.42
CA ALA A 720 -17.73 19.24 9.70
C ALA A 720 -18.33 20.63 9.50
N GLU A 721 -19.28 20.99 10.36
CA GLU A 721 -19.87 22.32 10.37
C GLU A 721 -20.06 22.83 11.80
N ALA A 722 -20.05 24.15 11.94
CA ALA A 722 -20.34 24.83 13.18
C ALA A 722 -21.11 26.12 12.90
N THR A 723 -21.93 26.55 13.86
CA THR A 723 -22.71 27.78 13.78
C THR A 723 -22.62 28.52 15.10
N VAL A 724 -22.41 29.83 15.04
CA VAL A 724 -22.38 30.70 16.22
C VAL A 724 -23.07 32.02 15.93
N ASN A 725 -23.61 32.63 16.98
CA ASN A 725 -24.03 34.01 16.94
C ASN A 725 -22.83 34.91 17.26
N VAL A 726 -22.76 36.05 16.58
CA VAL A 726 -21.71 37.06 16.75
C VAL A 726 -22.30 38.43 16.98
N ASP A 727 -21.59 39.27 17.74
CA ASP A 727 -21.87 40.70 17.88
C ASP A 727 -20.59 41.46 17.51
N VAL A 728 -20.48 41.77 16.22
CA VAL A 728 -19.27 42.37 15.65
C VAL A 728 -19.29 43.88 15.90
N THR A 729 -18.41 44.33 16.78
CA THR A 729 -18.37 45.71 17.28
C THR A 729 -17.21 46.53 16.70
N SER A 730 -16.31 45.93 15.93
CA SER A 730 -15.22 46.62 15.20
C SER A 730 -14.77 45.83 13.96
N ASN A 731 -14.70 46.48 12.79
CA ASN A 731 -14.23 45.84 11.54
C ASN A 731 -12.70 45.95 11.33
N THR A 732 -11.94 46.35 12.34
CA THR A 732 -10.47 46.45 12.27
C THR A 732 -9.83 45.21 12.90
N PRO A 733 -9.02 44.42 12.16
CA PRO A 733 -8.18 43.39 12.75
C PRO A 733 -7.24 44.05 13.75
N GLN A 734 -7.07 43.49 14.94
CA GLN A 734 -6.10 44.03 15.88
C GLN A 734 -4.98 43.05 16.17
N GLU A 735 -3.75 43.48 15.85
CA GLU A 735 -2.57 43.16 16.64
C GLU A 735 -2.93 43.21 18.13
N PRO A 736 -2.55 42.24 18.96
CA PRO A 736 -2.90 42.26 20.38
C PRO A 736 -2.47 43.61 20.98
N ARG A 737 -3.42 44.41 21.49
CA ARG A 737 -3.15 45.73 22.11
C ARG A 737 -2.06 45.69 23.18
N PHE A 738 -1.82 44.52 23.74
CA PHE A 738 -0.87 44.26 24.80
C PHE A 738 -0.15 42.93 24.55
N SER A 739 1.18 42.94 24.59
CA SER A 739 1.99 41.72 24.75
C SER A 739 2.18 41.40 26.23
N LEU A 740 2.47 40.15 26.58
CA LEU A 740 2.86 39.81 27.95
C LEU A 740 4.10 40.64 28.35
N ALA A 741 3.96 41.51 29.34
CA ALA A 741 5.01 42.44 29.75
C ALA A 741 4.98 42.69 31.27
N LEU A 742 6.16 42.94 31.85
CA LEU A 742 6.33 43.36 33.25
C LEU A 742 7.14 44.67 33.26
N GLY A 743 6.47 45.76 33.61
CA GLY A 743 7.05 47.10 33.66
C GLY A 743 7.96 47.29 34.88
N GLU A 744 8.84 48.29 34.81
CA GLU A 744 9.71 48.64 35.93
C GLU A 744 8.88 49.10 37.14
N PRO A 745 9.13 48.55 38.35
CA PRO A 745 8.47 49.02 39.56
C PRO A 745 8.75 50.51 39.80
N SER A 746 7.73 51.28 40.19
CA SER A 746 7.86 52.73 40.40
C SER A 746 7.06 53.22 41.63
N PRO A 747 7.66 54.03 42.52
CA PRO A 747 9.07 54.45 42.51
C PRO A 747 10.03 53.27 42.75
N ASN A 748 11.27 53.41 42.28
CA ASN A 748 12.36 52.47 42.53
C ASN A 748 13.72 53.23 42.46
N PRO A 749 14.44 53.41 43.58
CA PRO A 749 14.15 52.87 44.92
C PRO A 749 12.87 53.43 45.56
N PHE A 750 12.28 52.70 46.51
CA PHE A 750 11.08 53.12 47.25
C PHE A 750 11.27 52.99 48.76
N THR A 751 10.51 53.78 49.52
CA THR A 751 10.58 53.81 50.99
C THR A 751 9.33 53.26 51.70
N SER A 752 8.16 53.36 51.05
CA SER A 752 6.89 52.93 51.65
C SER A 752 6.04 52.05 50.74
N ARG A 753 6.02 52.33 49.44
CA ARG A 753 5.28 51.56 48.44
C ARG A 753 5.90 51.69 47.05
N SER A 754 5.95 50.60 46.30
CA SER A 754 6.26 50.58 44.87
C SER A 754 5.12 49.94 44.08
N MET A 755 4.75 50.51 42.95
CA MET A 755 3.74 50.00 42.04
C MET A 755 4.38 49.12 40.97
N ILE A 756 3.84 47.93 40.77
CA ILE A 756 4.28 46.93 39.79
C ILE A 756 3.21 46.84 38.72
N ARG A 757 3.54 47.29 37.50
CA ARG A 757 2.64 47.28 36.35
C ARG A 757 2.97 46.11 35.43
N TYR A 758 1.96 45.44 34.91
CA TYR A 758 2.11 44.34 33.96
C TYR A 758 0.97 44.34 32.93
N ALA A 759 1.17 43.68 31.79
CA ALA A 759 0.17 43.59 30.73
C ALA A 759 -0.01 42.16 30.25
N LEU A 760 -1.23 41.80 29.87
CA LEU A 760 -1.61 40.44 29.44
C LEU A 760 -2.26 40.48 28.04
N PRO A 761 -1.89 39.57 27.13
CA PRO A 761 -2.44 39.50 25.78
C PRO A 761 -3.86 38.90 25.73
N ALA A 762 -4.23 38.09 26.72
CA ALA A 762 -5.52 37.42 26.85
C ALA A 762 -5.86 37.25 28.34
N ALA A 763 -7.07 36.81 28.66
CA ALA A 763 -7.44 36.44 30.03
C ALA A 763 -6.71 35.14 30.42
N GLN A 764 -5.94 35.15 31.50
CA GLN A 764 -5.09 34.03 31.88
C GLN A 764 -4.71 34.05 33.37
N ALA A 765 -4.28 32.90 33.89
CA ALA A 765 -3.75 32.80 35.25
C ALA A 765 -2.45 33.60 35.40
N VAL A 766 -2.35 34.37 36.48
CA VAL A 766 -1.24 35.28 36.76
C VAL A 766 -0.80 35.13 38.21
N GLN A 767 0.50 34.94 38.41
CA GLN A 767 1.13 35.05 39.72
C GLN A 767 2.19 36.15 39.72
N VAL A 768 2.09 37.10 40.66
CA VAL A 768 3.08 38.15 40.90
C VAL A 768 3.71 37.94 42.27
N THR A 769 5.01 37.64 42.30
CA THR A 769 5.71 37.22 43.52
C THR A 769 7.00 38.00 43.72
N VAL A 770 7.28 38.43 44.95
CA VAL A 770 8.52 39.09 45.36
C VAL A 770 9.48 38.05 45.95
N TYR A 771 10.76 38.15 45.60
CA TYR A 771 11.87 37.30 46.04
C TYR A 771 13.02 38.15 46.61
N ASP A 772 13.78 37.58 47.55
CA ASP A 772 15.05 38.16 48.04
C ASP A 772 16.21 37.85 47.08
N ILE A 773 17.40 38.41 47.34
CA ILE A 773 18.60 38.19 46.51
C ILE A 773 19.09 36.72 46.48
N ARG A 774 18.64 35.88 47.42
CA ARG A 774 18.97 34.45 47.46
C ARG A 774 17.93 33.60 46.73
N GLY A 775 16.91 34.24 46.14
CA GLY A 775 15.81 33.55 45.46
C GLY A 775 14.76 32.99 46.41
N HIS A 776 14.78 33.34 47.70
CA HIS A 776 13.73 32.95 48.62
C HIS A 776 12.47 33.78 48.37
N ARG A 777 11.31 33.11 48.34
CA ARG A 777 10.01 33.76 48.17
C ARG A 777 9.68 34.60 49.41
N VAL A 778 9.51 35.90 49.20
CA VAL A 778 9.21 36.89 50.25
C VAL A 778 7.70 37.07 50.42
N ARG A 779 6.98 37.32 49.32
CA ARG A 779 5.54 37.58 49.35
C ARG A 779 4.90 37.35 47.98
N VAL A 780 3.73 36.74 47.96
CA VAL A 780 2.87 36.70 46.76
C VAL A 780 1.94 37.92 46.83
N LEU A 781 1.98 38.75 45.79
CA LEU A 781 1.18 39.99 45.70
C LEU A 781 -0.14 39.76 44.97
N LEU A 782 -0.17 38.79 44.06
CA LEU A 782 -1.33 38.40 43.29
C LEU A 782 -1.18 36.94 42.86
N ASP A 783 -2.26 36.18 42.93
CA ASP A 783 -2.38 34.81 42.40
C ASP A 783 -3.85 34.60 42.00
N ASP A 784 -4.18 34.99 40.77
CA ASP A 784 -5.56 35.03 40.28
C ASP A 784 -5.64 34.92 38.74
N VAL A 785 -6.83 34.70 38.18
CA VAL A 785 -7.10 34.79 36.75
C VAL A 785 -7.49 36.24 36.41
N MET A 786 -6.65 36.90 35.62
CA MET A 786 -6.83 38.32 35.27
C MET A 786 -7.29 38.47 33.82
N PRO A 787 -8.15 39.46 33.50
CA PRO A 787 -8.58 39.71 32.13
C PRO A 787 -7.43 40.27 31.26
N ALA A 788 -7.58 40.24 29.93
CA ALA A 788 -6.61 40.88 29.03
C ALA A 788 -6.50 42.39 29.31
N GLY A 789 -5.30 42.97 29.17
CA GLY A 789 -5.08 44.40 29.38
C GLY A 789 -3.92 44.73 30.32
N ALA A 790 -3.82 46.02 30.67
CA ALA A 790 -2.83 46.54 31.62
C ALA A 790 -3.36 46.47 33.06
N HIS A 791 -2.50 46.05 33.98
CA HIS A 791 -2.79 45.80 35.37
C HIS A 791 -1.71 46.39 36.27
N GLU A 792 -2.07 46.60 37.54
CA GLU A 792 -1.10 46.98 38.56
C GLU A 792 -1.35 46.27 39.89
N THR A 793 -0.26 45.94 40.57
CA THR A 793 -0.26 45.55 42.00
C THR A 793 0.79 46.39 42.72
N ALA A 794 0.83 46.31 44.04
CA ALA A 794 1.78 47.08 44.83
C ALA A 794 2.46 46.24 45.89
N TRP A 795 3.69 46.64 46.22
CA TRP A 795 4.41 46.10 47.36
C TRP A 795 4.81 47.22 48.32
N ASP A 796 4.64 46.94 49.61
CA ASP A 796 4.85 47.85 50.74
C ASP A 796 6.17 47.58 51.48
N GLY A 797 7.04 46.74 50.92
CA GLY A 797 8.31 46.37 51.55
C GLY A 797 8.16 45.40 52.74
N ARG A 798 7.02 44.71 52.87
CA ARG A 798 6.76 43.74 53.95
C ARG A 798 6.69 42.30 53.44
N ASP A 799 7.00 41.35 54.32
CA ASP A 799 6.82 39.92 54.08
C ASP A 799 5.36 39.46 54.25
N THR A 800 5.11 38.17 54.13
CA THR A 800 3.78 37.56 54.31
C THR A 800 3.22 37.69 55.73
N GLN A 801 4.06 37.89 56.75
CA GLN A 801 3.65 38.07 58.14
C GLN A 801 3.47 39.55 58.50
N GLY A 802 3.65 40.47 57.54
CA GLY A 802 3.56 41.91 57.75
C GLY A 802 4.82 42.52 58.37
N GLY A 803 5.89 41.74 58.53
CA GLY A 803 7.18 42.22 59.04
C GLY A 803 7.85 43.16 58.05
N GLN A 804 8.47 44.24 58.55
CA GLN A 804 9.30 45.12 57.72
C GLN A 804 10.58 44.39 57.33
N LEU A 805 10.89 44.42 56.03
CA LEU A 805 12.12 43.83 55.50
C LEU A 805 13.25 44.83 55.50
N ALA A 806 14.51 44.39 55.55
CA ALA A 806 15.67 45.30 55.53
C ALA A 806 15.77 46.09 54.20
N SER A 807 16.45 47.24 54.23
CA SER A 807 16.82 47.93 52.99
C SER A 807 17.69 47.00 52.14
N GLY A 808 17.41 46.91 50.85
CA GLY A 808 18.06 45.93 49.99
C GLY A 808 17.42 45.80 48.62
N THR A 809 18.01 44.91 47.82
CA THR A 809 17.50 44.57 46.48
C THR A 809 16.56 43.36 46.57
N TYR A 810 15.46 43.44 45.85
CA TYR A 810 14.46 42.40 45.71
C TYR A 810 14.09 42.23 44.23
N PHE A 811 13.48 41.10 43.90
CA PHE A 811 13.04 40.80 42.54
C PHE A 811 11.55 40.52 42.52
N VAL A 812 10.82 41.17 41.62
CA VAL A 812 9.42 40.85 41.35
C VAL A 812 9.36 39.97 40.10
N ARG A 813 8.61 38.87 40.18
CA ARG A 813 8.43 37.91 39.10
C ARG A 813 6.95 37.82 38.73
N LEU A 814 6.68 37.91 37.44
CA LEU A 814 5.38 37.64 36.83
C LEU A 814 5.44 36.28 36.14
N GLN A 815 4.52 35.38 36.47
CA GLN A 815 4.35 34.09 35.81
C GLN A 815 2.96 33.99 35.19
N SER A 816 2.89 33.75 33.88
CA SER A 816 1.63 33.66 33.13
C SER A 816 1.83 33.04 31.74
N GLY A 817 0.88 32.22 31.27
CA GLY A 817 0.92 31.62 29.92
C GLY A 817 2.21 30.82 29.62
N GLY A 818 2.75 30.11 30.62
CA GLY A 818 4.02 29.36 30.52
C GLY A 818 5.29 30.21 30.50
N ARG A 819 5.19 31.55 30.54
CA ARG A 819 6.33 32.49 30.52
C ARG A 819 6.57 33.10 31.90
N VAL A 820 7.81 33.50 32.14
CA VAL A 820 8.27 34.14 33.38
C VAL A 820 9.04 35.41 33.06
N LEU A 821 8.59 36.55 33.60
CA LEU A 821 9.28 37.85 33.50
C LEU A 821 9.72 38.30 34.88
N THR A 822 10.87 38.97 35.00
CA THR A 822 11.42 39.42 36.29
C THR A 822 11.94 40.85 36.19
N GLN A 823 11.66 41.66 37.22
CA GLN A 823 12.18 43.02 37.38
C GLN A 823 12.83 43.20 38.76
N ARG A 824 13.81 44.09 38.84
CA ARG A 824 14.53 44.42 40.08
C ARG A 824 13.90 45.62 40.77
N LEU A 825 13.79 45.59 42.10
CA LEU A 825 13.36 46.71 42.93
C LEU A 825 14.22 46.86 44.18
N SER A 826 14.41 48.10 44.64
CA SER A 826 15.24 48.44 45.80
C SER A 826 14.39 49.13 46.88
N LEU A 827 14.39 48.55 48.08
CA LEU A 827 13.75 49.11 49.27
C LEU A 827 14.81 49.88 50.09
N VAL A 828 14.48 51.10 50.51
CA VAL A 828 15.34 51.97 51.34
C VAL A 828 14.51 52.49 52.52
N HIS A 829 15.04 52.43 53.75
CA HIS A 829 14.36 52.95 54.94
C HIS A 829 14.80 54.37 55.28
#